data_AF-A0AAD6REF2-F1
#
_entry.id   AF-A0AAD6REF2-F1
#
_cell.length_a   1.000
_cell.length_b   1.000
_cell.length_c   1.000
_cell.angle_alpha   90.00
_cell.angle_beta   90.00
_cell.angle_gamma   90.00
#
_symmetry.space_group_name_H-M   'P 1'
#
loop_
_entity.id
_entity.type
_entity.pdbx_description
1 polymer ?
#
loop_
_entity_poly.entity_id
_entity_poly.type
_entity_poly.pdbx_seq_one_letter_code
_entity_poly.pdbx_strand_id
1 'polypeptide(L)'
;MNRRVRQKVAKKSKEQVELPSNPEIGDAGLCPDSNEDVDWTSLPDDTVIQLFSCLNYRDRASLSSTCKTWRVLGLSSCLWISLDLRAHKCDPGMAVSLASRCVNLQKIRFRGAESADAIIHLQARNLREISGDYCRKITDATLSMIVARHEALETLQLGPDFCEKVSSDAIKAIAFCCPKLKKLRLSGLRDVSVDVINALAKHCPNLIDIGFLDCLKVDEVALGNVVSVHFLSVAGTSNMKWGVVSHLWHKLPKLIGLDVSRTDIEPSAVSRLLSLSPSLKVLCAMNCPVLEEDNTFSVNKYKGKLLLALFNDIFEGLASLFADTTKMGKNVLLEWRNLKTKDKNVDEIMNWLEWILSHTLLRTAESNPQGLDVFWLKLGAPILLSLMQSSQEEVQERAATGLATFVVIDDENASIDCGRAEAVMRDGGIRLLLNLAKSWREGLQSEAAKAIANLSVNANVAKAVAEEGGIEILAGLARSMNRLVAEEAAGGLWNLSVGEEHKGAIAEAGGVKALVDLIFKWSSGSDGVLERAAGALANLAADDKCSMEVALAGGVHALVMLARNCKFEGVQEQAARALANLAAHGDSNSNNAAVGQEAGALEALVQLTRSLHEGVRQEAAGALWNLSFDDRNREAIAVAGGVEALVIYLLATSTCSLFMRSIVALTHNRRCCNESTSYNVRV
;
A
#
# COMPACT_ATOMS: atom_id res chain seq x y z
N MET A 1 44.36 7.20 -4.95
CA MET A 1 45.23 7.67 -3.84
C MET A 1 44.60 7.28 -2.53
N ASN A 2 45.18 6.31 -1.82
CA ASN A 2 44.66 5.84 -0.52
C ASN A 2 44.98 6.85 0.58
N ARG A 3 43.97 7.57 1.08
CA ARG A 3 44.08 8.30 2.36
C ARG A 3 43.38 7.49 3.46
N ARG A 4 44.20 6.90 4.33
CA ARG A 4 43.81 6.25 5.59
C ARG A 4 43.13 7.28 6.50
N VAL A 5 41.90 6.98 6.92
CA VAL A 5 41.19 7.72 7.96
C VAL A 5 41.80 7.37 9.32
N ARG A 6 42.34 8.36 10.03
CA ARG A 6 42.74 8.26 11.44
C ARG A 6 41.56 8.67 12.32
N GLN A 7 41.00 7.74 13.08
CA GLN A 7 40.12 8.06 14.22
C GLN A 7 40.95 8.75 15.31
N LYS A 8 40.61 10.01 15.63
CA LYS A 8 41.06 10.65 16.88
C LYS A 8 40.02 10.35 17.96
N VAL A 9 40.44 9.56 18.94
CA VAL A 9 39.74 9.35 20.22
C VAL A 9 39.95 10.61 21.07
N ALA A 10 38.88 11.35 21.39
CA ALA A 10 38.92 12.46 22.34
C ALA A 10 38.56 11.95 23.76
N LYS A 11 39.52 12.12 24.67
CA LYS A 11 39.38 11.88 26.11
C LYS A 11 38.44 12.91 26.75
N LYS A 12 37.66 12.45 27.72
CA LYS A 12 36.86 13.28 28.65
C LYS A 12 37.76 14.25 29.44
N SER A 13 37.42 15.53 29.43
CA SER A 13 37.67 16.45 30.55
C SER A 13 36.42 17.31 30.76
N LYS A 14 35.99 17.39 32.02
CA LYS A 14 34.83 18.15 32.50
C LYS A 14 35.13 19.64 32.41
N GLU A 15 34.25 20.40 31.77
CA GLU A 15 34.00 21.80 32.12
C GLU A 15 32.60 22.18 31.60
N GLN A 16 31.79 22.77 32.49
CA GLN A 16 30.43 23.21 32.24
C GLN A 16 30.44 24.37 31.23
N VAL A 17 29.66 24.27 30.17
CA VAL A 17 29.30 25.42 29.32
C VAL A 17 27.80 25.36 29.07
N GLU A 18 27.14 26.46 29.41
CA GLU A 18 25.71 26.72 29.30
C GLU A 18 25.24 26.59 27.83
N LEU A 19 24.06 25.99 27.64
CA LEU A 19 23.38 25.87 26.36
C LEU A 19 22.70 27.20 25.99
N PRO A 20 22.94 27.79 24.82
CA PRO A 20 22.07 28.84 24.30
C PRO A 20 20.79 28.21 23.74
N SER A 21 19.67 28.69 24.27
CA SER A 21 18.29 28.48 23.84
C SER A 21 18.08 28.76 22.33
N ASN A 22 17.29 27.90 21.69
CA ASN A 22 16.77 28.08 20.33
C ASN A 22 16.14 29.47 20.14
N PRO A 23 16.41 30.19 19.04
CA PRO A 23 15.59 31.32 18.65
C PRO A 23 14.33 30.81 17.93
N GLU A 24 13.18 31.12 18.53
CA GLU A 24 11.87 31.14 17.89
C GLU A 24 11.95 32.04 16.64
N ILE A 25 11.49 31.53 15.49
CA ILE A 25 11.39 32.32 14.25
C ILE A 25 10.16 33.21 14.39
N GLY A 26 10.38 34.43 14.88
CA GLY A 26 9.42 35.52 14.87
C GLY A 26 9.54 36.35 13.59
N ASP A 27 8.38 36.63 13.01
CA ASP A 27 8.14 37.47 11.83
C ASP A 27 8.63 38.92 12.05
N ALA A 28 9.59 39.36 11.22
CA ALA A 28 9.93 40.78 11.04
C ALA A 28 10.60 40.99 9.67
N GLY A 29 9.87 41.72 8.81
CA GLY A 29 10.17 42.06 7.42
C GLY A 29 11.63 42.24 7.02
N LEU A 30 12.04 41.42 6.05
CA LEU A 30 13.14 41.68 5.12
C LEU A 30 12.66 41.30 3.70
N CYS A 31 12.80 42.22 2.76
CA CYS A 31 12.51 42.00 1.34
C CYS A 31 13.34 40.82 0.79
N PRO A 32 12.75 39.85 0.06
CA PRO A 32 13.51 38.78 -0.56
C PRO A 32 13.88 39.16 -1.99
N ASP A 33 14.94 39.93 -2.17
CA ASP A 33 15.59 40.13 -3.48
C ASP A 33 17.05 39.63 -3.41
N SER A 34 17.19 38.30 -3.31
CA SER A 34 18.37 37.57 -3.78
C SER A 34 18.04 36.07 -3.84
N ASN A 35 17.66 35.58 -5.03
CA ASN A 35 17.86 34.17 -5.36
C ASN A 35 19.37 33.94 -5.40
N GLU A 36 20.00 33.70 -4.25
CA GLU A 36 21.31 33.06 -4.23
C GLU A 36 21.11 31.64 -4.75
N ASP A 37 21.49 31.41 -6.01
CA ASP A 37 21.53 30.06 -6.59
C ASP A 37 22.44 29.19 -5.71
N VAL A 38 21.82 28.30 -4.94
CA VAL A 38 22.54 27.35 -4.10
C VAL A 38 23.31 26.39 -5.02
N ASP A 39 24.64 26.45 -4.99
CA ASP A 39 25.48 25.47 -5.68
C ASP A 39 25.46 24.13 -4.94
N TRP A 40 24.50 23.28 -5.31
CA TRP A 40 24.35 21.92 -4.79
C TRP A 40 25.57 21.01 -5.04
N THR A 41 26.49 21.38 -5.92
CA THR A 41 27.72 20.62 -6.18
C THR A 41 28.86 20.96 -5.23
N SER A 42 28.73 22.06 -4.47
CA SER A 42 29.69 22.49 -3.44
C SER A 42 29.49 21.82 -2.08
N LEU A 43 28.38 21.08 -1.92
CA LEU A 43 28.07 20.36 -0.69
C LEU A 43 29.14 19.28 -0.39
N PRO A 44 29.48 19.02 0.88
CA PRO A 44 30.38 17.94 1.25
C PRO A 44 29.90 16.58 0.73
N ASP A 45 30.84 15.74 0.27
CA ASP A 45 30.56 14.40 -0.27
C ASP A 45 29.65 13.56 0.64
N ASP A 46 29.90 13.58 1.96
CA ASP A 46 29.11 12.84 2.95
C ASP A 46 27.66 13.35 3.03
N THR A 47 27.45 14.67 2.88
CA THR A 47 26.11 15.27 2.85
C THR A 47 25.37 14.87 1.58
N VAL A 48 26.03 14.91 0.42
CA VAL A 48 25.42 14.48 -0.85
C VAL A 48 25.07 12.98 -0.81
N ILE A 49 25.94 12.14 -0.25
CA ILE A 49 25.67 10.71 -0.06
C ILE A 49 24.48 10.50 0.87
N GLN A 50 24.37 11.26 1.96
CA GLN A 50 23.19 11.20 2.85
C GLN A 50 21.91 11.60 2.10
N LEU A 51 21.93 12.69 1.33
CA LEU A 51 20.79 13.09 0.51
C LEU A 51 20.41 12.00 -0.51
N PHE A 52 21.39 11.42 -1.20
CA PHE A 52 21.19 10.34 -2.17
C PHE A 52 20.64 9.07 -1.51
N SER A 53 20.98 8.84 -0.24
CA SER A 53 20.47 7.68 0.52
C SER A 53 18.97 7.78 0.79
N CYS A 54 18.42 9.00 0.86
CA CYS A 54 16.99 9.26 1.03
C CYS A 54 16.17 9.07 -0.25
N LEU A 55 16.81 8.88 -1.41
CA LEU A 55 16.14 8.73 -2.70
C LEU A 55 15.92 7.26 -3.04
N ASN A 56 14.84 6.98 -3.78
CA ASN A 56 14.66 5.70 -4.43
C ASN A 56 15.81 5.45 -5.43
N TYR A 57 15.95 4.20 -5.86
CA TYR A 57 17.09 3.78 -6.69
C TYR A 57 17.12 4.49 -8.06
N ARG A 58 15.96 4.86 -8.61
CA ARG A 58 15.83 5.47 -9.92
C ARG A 58 16.24 6.94 -9.88
N ASP A 59 15.74 7.69 -8.90
CA ASP A 59 16.08 9.09 -8.71
C ASP A 59 17.55 9.24 -8.33
N ARG A 60 18.04 8.35 -7.46
CA ARG A 60 19.47 8.25 -7.17
C ARG A 60 20.30 8.01 -8.42
N ALA A 61 19.93 7.04 -9.27
CA ALA A 61 20.62 6.76 -10.52
C ALA A 61 20.56 7.94 -11.51
N SER A 62 19.42 8.65 -11.53
CA SER A 62 19.18 9.81 -12.41
C SER A 62 20.02 11.00 -11.97
N LEU A 63 20.03 11.34 -10.68
CA LEU A 63 20.91 12.37 -10.12
C LEU A 63 22.38 12.05 -10.32
N SER A 64 22.76 10.78 -10.19
CA SER A 64 24.14 10.33 -10.48
C SER A 64 24.54 10.53 -11.96
N SER A 65 23.61 10.89 -12.84
CA SER A 65 23.85 11.06 -14.27
C SER A 65 23.88 12.54 -14.70
N THR A 66 23.64 13.49 -13.80
CA THR A 66 23.54 14.92 -14.13
C THR A 66 24.90 15.61 -14.27
N CYS A 67 25.87 15.32 -13.40
CA CYS A 67 27.19 15.97 -13.41
C CYS A 67 28.31 15.00 -13.01
N LYS A 68 29.57 15.37 -13.29
CA LYS A 68 30.75 14.53 -13.00
C LYS A 68 30.90 14.24 -11.50
N THR A 69 30.69 15.24 -10.64
CA THR A 69 30.81 15.11 -9.18
C THR A 69 29.81 14.09 -8.64
N TRP A 70 28.51 14.28 -8.94
CA TRP A 70 27.46 13.38 -8.50
C TRP A 70 27.54 11.99 -9.14
N ARG A 71 28.12 11.88 -10.34
CA ARG A 71 28.43 10.58 -10.92
C ARG A 71 29.42 9.79 -10.09
N VAL A 72 30.45 10.41 -9.55
CA VAL A 72 31.42 9.74 -8.68
C VAL A 72 30.79 9.36 -7.34
N LEU A 73 30.06 10.30 -6.71
CA LEU A 73 29.42 10.06 -5.41
C LEU A 73 28.29 9.03 -5.51
N GLY A 74 27.54 9.07 -6.60
CA GLY A 74 26.47 8.13 -6.92
C GLY A 74 26.94 6.70 -7.18
N LEU A 75 28.23 6.48 -7.46
CA LEU A 75 28.84 5.14 -7.53
C LEU A 75 29.26 4.61 -6.16
N SER A 76 29.13 5.40 -5.09
CA SER A 76 29.54 4.99 -3.74
C SER A 76 28.81 3.73 -3.32
N SER A 77 29.55 2.73 -2.85
CA SER A 77 29.02 1.42 -2.50
C SER A 77 27.99 1.47 -1.38
N CYS A 78 28.09 2.43 -0.46
CA CYS A 78 27.18 2.57 0.68
C CYS A 78 25.73 2.88 0.24
N LEU A 79 25.56 3.51 -0.91
CA LEU A 79 24.25 3.81 -1.46
C LEU A 79 23.55 2.54 -1.95
N TRP A 80 24.30 1.56 -2.46
CA TRP A 80 23.77 0.40 -3.17
C TRP A 80 23.91 -0.91 -2.38
N ILE A 81 24.06 -0.82 -1.05
CA ILE A 81 24.07 -2.01 -0.16
C ILE A 81 22.68 -2.67 -0.13
N SER A 82 21.63 -1.87 -0.24
CA SER A 82 20.24 -2.31 -0.30
C SER A 82 19.56 -1.73 -1.53
N LEU A 83 18.76 -2.54 -2.21
CA LEU A 83 18.01 -2.14 -3.40
C LEU A 83 16.55 -2.60 -3.26
N ASP A 84 15.62 -1.66 -3.35
CA ASP A 84 14.18 -1.95 -3.37
C ASP A 84 13.63 -1.68 -4.77
N LEU A 85 13.18 -2.73 -5.43
CA LEU A 85 12.63 -2.73 -6.78
C LEU A 85 11.10 -2.79 -6.80
N ARG A 86 10.42 -2.77 -5.66
CA ARG A 86 8.96 -3.02 -5.60
C ARG A 86 8.12 -1.88 -6.19
N ALA A 87 8.62 -0.66 -6.07
CA ALA A 87 7.94 0.56 -6.49
C ALA A 87 7.94 0.81 -8.01
N HIS A 88 8.92 0.26 -8.72
CA HIS A 88 9.15 0.57 -10.12
C HIS A 88 9.48 -0.70 -10.89
N LYS A 89 8.87 -0.84 -12.06
CA LYS A 89 9.19 -1.94 -12.99
C LYS A 89 10.69 -1.93 -13.29
N CYS A 90 11.38 -3.00 -12.88
CA CYS A 90 12.79 -3.20 -13.17
C CYS A 90 12.90 -4.22 -14.31
N ASP A 91 13.11 -3.74 -15.53
CA ASP A 91 13.39 -4.61 -16.67
C ASP A 91 14.88 -4.98 -16.74
N PRO A 92 15.26 -6.00 -17.54
CA PRO A 92 16.66 -6.38 -17.70
C PRO A 92 17.58 -5.25 -18.18
N GLY A 93 17.09 -4.32 -19.00
CA GLY A 93 17.88 -3.19 -19.49
C GLY A 93 18.23 -2.21 -18.36
N MET A 94 17.25 -1.89 -17.52
CA MET A 94 17.44 -1.11 -16.29
C MET A 94 18.42 -1.82 -15.35
N ALA A 95 18.26 -3.12 -15.12
CA ALA A 95 19.17 -3.89 -14.27
C ALA A 95 20.62 -3.87 -14.78
N VAL A 96 20.84 -4.00 -16.09
CA VAL A 96 22.18 -3.87 -16.69
C VAL A 96 22.76 -2.47 -16.44
N SER A 97 21.95 -1.42 -16.54
CA SER A 97 22.40 -0.05 -16.25
C SER A 97 22.83 0.16 -14.79
N LEU A 98 22.23 -0.60 -13.87
CA LEU A 98 22.54 -0.56 -12.43
C LEU A 98 23.68 -1.50 -12.02
N ALA A 99 24.02 -2.50 -12.84
CA ALA A 99 24.93 -3.58 -12.46
C ALA A 99 26.28 -3.09 -11.90
N SER A 100 26.87 -2.06 -12.51
CA SER A 100 28.14 -1.48 -12.06
C SER A 100 28.08 -0.86 -10.65
N ARG A 101 26.89 -0.47 -10.19
CA ARG A 101 26.62 0.12 -8.87
C ARG A 101 26.33 -0.95 -7.80
N CYS A 102 25.79 -2.09 -8.23
CA CYS A 102 25.30 -3.16 -7.35
C CYS A 102 26.33 -4.24 -7.00
N VAL A 103 27.62 -4.00 -7.23
CA VAL A 103 28.69 -4.99 -6.97
C VAL A 103 28.74 -5.43 -5.50
N ASN A 104 28.47 -4.52 -4.57
CA ASN A 104 28.44 -4.76 -3.13
C ASN A 104 27.01 -4.89 -2.57
N LEU A 105 26.03 -5.14 -3.42
CA LEU A 105 24.64 -5.32 -3.01
C LEU A 105 24.52 -6.50 -2.05
N GLN A 106 23.86 -6.29 -0.91
CA GLN A 106 23.64 -7.30 0.13
C GLN A 106 22.17 -7.60 0.33
N LYS A 107 21.28 -6.62 0.12
CA LYS A 107 19.85 -6.78 0.32
C LYS A 107 19.09 -6.40 -0.93
N ILE A 108 18.14 -7.23 -1.34
CA ILE A 108 17.25 -6.90 -2.45
C ILE A 108 15.81 -7.21 -2.09
N ARG A 109 14.93 -6.26 -2.43
CA ARG A 109 13.49 -6.45 -2.39
C ARG A 109 12.92 -6.23 -3.78
N PHE A 110 11.94 -7.04 -4.16
CA PHE A 110 11.37 -6.95 -5.50
C PHE A 110 9.91 -7.41 -5.52
N ARG A 111 9.18 -7.00 -6.55
CA ARG A 111 7.78 -7.39 -6.78
C ARG A 111 7.66 -8.03 -8.15
N GLY A 112 7.04 -9.21 -8.20
CA GLY A 112 6.75 -9.91 -9.44
C GLY A 112 7.95 -10.64 -10.08
N ALA A 113 7.63 -11.54 -11.01
CA ALA A 113 8.61 -12.38 -11.69
C ALA A 113 9.53 -11.61 -12.64
N GLU A 114 9.02 -10.55 -13.31
CA GLU A 114 9.86 -9.73 -14.20
C GLU A 114 11.04 -9.09 -13.46
N SER A 115 10.76 -8.53 -12.28
CA SER A 115 11.81 -7.97 -11.42
C SER A 115 12.78 -9.06 -10.95
N ALA A 116 12.27 -10.25 -10.62
CA ALA A 116 13.11 -11.39 -10.22
C ALA A 116 14.07 -11.81 -11.33
N ASP A 117 13.60 -11.91 -12.57
CA ASP A 117 14.43 -12.23 -13.73
C ASP A 117 15.49 -11.14 -13.97
N ALA A 118 15.14 -9.87 -13.72
CA ALA A 118 16.07 -8.76 -13.84
C ALA A 118 17.21 -8.80 -12.81
N ILE A 119 17.02 -9.39 -11.62
CA ILE A 119 18.06 -9.49 -10.56
C ILE A 119 19.33 -10.18 -11.08
N ILE A 120 19.18 -11.18 -11.96
CA ILE A 120 20.29 -11.94 -12.53
C ILE A 120 21.26 -11.01 -13.30
N HIS A 121 20.73 -9.92 -13.87
CA HIS A 121 21.47 -8.92 -14.64
C HIS A 121 22.14 -7.83 -13.79
N LEU A 122 21.84 -7.74 -12.49
CA LEU A 122 22.53 -6.81 -11.58
C LEU A 122 24.00 -7.22 -11.31
N GLN A 123 24.39 -8.44 -11.66
CA GLN A 123 25.74 -8.98 -11.48
C GLN A 123 26.28 -8.93 -10.04
N ALA A 124 25.40 -8.77 -9.04
CA ALA A 124 25.76 -8.94 -7.64
C ALA A 124 26.29 -10.36 -7.40
N ARG A 125 27.19 -10.53 -6.42
CA ARG A 125 27.81 -11.84 -6.12
C ARG A 125 27.71 -12.29 -4.67
N ASN A 126 27.11 -11.49 -3.78
CA ASN A 126 27.09 -11.79 -2.34
C ASN A 126 25.84 -11.24 -1.65
N LEU A 127 24.65 -11.48 -2.23
CA LEU A 127 23.40 -11.16 -1.54
C LEU A 127 23.32 -11.95 -0.23
N ARG A 128 22.91 -11.26 0.84
CA ARG A 128 22.61 -11.82 2.17
C ARG A 128 21.11 -11.94 2.40
N GLU A 129 20.32 -11.06 1.80
CA GLU A 129 18.87 -11.00 2.00
C GLU A 129 18.16 -10.79 0.67
N ILE A 130 17.23 -11.70 0.36
CA ILE A 130 16.36 -11.63 -0.80
C ILE A 130 14.92 -11.75 -0.29
N SER A 131 14.10 -10.72 -0.55
CA SER A 131 12.67 -10.74 -0.24
C SER A 131 11.86 -10.37 -1.48
N GLY A 132 10.81 -11.14 -1.76
CA GLY A 132 9.99 -10.98 -2.96
C GLY A 132 8.51 -11.17 -2.71
N ASP A 133 7.70 -10.22 -3.19
CA ASP A 133 6.23 -10.27 -3.14
C ASP A 133 5.63 -10.46 -4.55
N TYR A 134 4.36 -10.89 -4.66
CA TYR A 134 3.69 -11.11 -5.96
C TYR A 134 4.42 -12.10 -6.88
N CYS A 135 5.02 -13.11 -6.27
CA CYS A 135 5.93 -14.07 -6.90
C CYS A 135 5.22 -15.23 -7.63
N ARG A 136 3.90 -15.15 -7.90
CA ARG A 136 3.10 -16.25 -8.47
C ARG A 136 3.64 -16.82 -9.79
N LYS A 137 4.33 -15.98 -10.56
CA LYS A 137 4.90 -16.35 -11.87
C LYS A 137 6.36 -16.80 -11.80
N ILE A 138 7.02 -16.75 -10.65
CA ILE A 138 8.42 -17.16 -10.48
C ILE A 138 8.54 -18.68 -10.67
N THR A 139 9.59 -19.09 -11.37
CA THR A 139 9.84 -20.50 -11.69
C THR A 139 11.10 -21.01 -11.00
N ASP A 140 11.25 -22.34 -10.97
CA ASP A 140 12.45 -22.99 -10.46
C ASP A 140 13.73 -22.52 -11.14
N ALA A 141 13.67 -22.27 -12.45
CA ALA A 141 14.80 -21.78 -13.23
C ALA A 141 15.25 -20.40 -12.75
N THR A 142 14.31 -19.46 -12.62
CA THR A 142 14.60 -18.11 -12.11
C THR A 142 15.21 -18.18 -10.71
N LEU A 143 14.60 -18.92 -9.80
CA LEU A 143 15.05 -19.00 -8.41
C LEU A 143 16.42 -19.67 -8.30
N SER A 144 16.63 -20.77 -9.02
CA SER A 144 17.91 -21.50 -9.07
C SER A 144 19.04 -20.62 -9.62
N MET A 145 18.77 -19.81 -10.66
CA MET A 145 19.75 -18.88 -11.23
C MET A 145 20.12 -17.75 -10.26
N ILE A 146 19.16 -17.26 -9.48
CA ILE A 146 19.41 -16.25 -8.45
C ILE A 146 20.30 -16.85 -7.35
N VAL A 147 19.92 -17.99 -6.77
CA VAL A 147 20.64 -18.54 -5.60
C VAL A 147 22.01 -19.13 -5.93
N ALA A 148 22.21 -19.63 -7.15
CA ALA A 148 23.50 -20.20 -7.59
C ALA A 148 24.68 -19.21 -7.52
N ARG A 149 24.41 -17.90 -7.46
CA ARG A 149 25.43 -16.84 -7.38
C ARG A 149 25.64 -16.29 -5.96
N HIS A 150 24.92 -16.78 -4.97
CA HIS A 150 24.81 -16.15 -3.66
C HIS A 150 25.01 -17.14 -2.51
N GLU A 151 26.22 -17.69 -2.40
CA GLU A 151 26.59 -18.62 -1.31
C GLU A 151 26.52 -17.99 0.09
N ALA A 152 26.60 -16.66 0.16
CA ALA A 152 26.52 -15.88 1.39
C ALA A 152 25.07 -15.57 1.84
N LEU A 153 24.06 -16.09 1.15
CA LEU A 153 22.66 -15.82 1.45
C LEU A 153 22.29 -16.31 2.87
N GLU A 154 21.74 -15.41 3.67
CA GLU A 154 21.31 -15.67 5.06
C GLU A 154 19.78 -15.71 5.18
N THR A 155 19.08 -14.92 4.36
CA THR A 155 17.61 -14.81 4.37
C THR A 155 17.06 -14.91 2.95
N LEU A 156 16.11 -15.81 2.76
CA LEU A 156 15.28 -15.90 1.56
C LEU A 156 13.81 -15.91 1.94
N GLN A 157 13.05 -14.94 1.44
CA GLN A 157 11.62 -14.83 1.65
C GLN A 157 10.89 -14.62 0.33
N LEU A 158 9.91 -15.46 0.01
CA LEU A 158 9.01 -15.30 -1.13
C LEU A 158 7.56 -15.47 -0.66
N GLY A 159 6.75 -14.41 -0.75
CA GLY A 159 5.37 -14.38 -0.27
C GLY A 159 5.01 -13.02 0.34
N PRO A 160 3.71 -12.69 0.49
CA PRO A 160 2.66 -13.64 0.88
C PRO A 160 1.91 -14.31 -0.28
N ASP A 161 2.14 -13.92 -1.53
CA ASP A 161 1.50 -14.55 -2.69
C ASP A 161 1.96 -15.99 -2.94
N PHE A 162 1.07 -16.76 -3.57
CA PHE A 162 1.28 -18.19 -3.79
C PHE A 162 2.32 -18.45 -4.88
N CYS A 163 3.47 -18.99 -4.50
CA CYS A 163 4.56 -19.36 -5.40
C CYS A 163 4.32 -20.75 -6.02
N GLU A 164 3.17 -20.97 -6.66
CA GLU A 164 2.74 -22.31 -7.11
C GLU A 164 3.65 -22.96 -8.16
N LYS A 165 4.44 -22.15 -8.86
CA LYS A 165 5.40 -22.58 -9.89
C LYS A 165 6.79 -22.89 -9.33
N VAL A 166 6.99 -22.69 -8.02
CA VAL A 166 8.20 -23.08 -7.32
C VAL A 166 7.99 -24.49 -6.76
N SER A 167 8.83 -25.43 -7.18
CA SER A 167 8.79 -26.84 -6.80
C SER A 167 9.88 -27.21 -5.80
N SER A 168 9.83 -28.46 -5.34
CA SER A 168 10.86 -29.09 -4.51
C SER A 168 12.28 -28.97 -5.11
N ASP A 169 12.44 -28.91 -6.44
CA ASP A 169 13.76 -28.84 -7.08
C ASP A 169 14.44 -27.49 -6.87
N ALA A 170 13.69 -26.38 -6.89
CA ALA A 170 14.24 -25.07 -6.55
C ALA A 170 14.66 -24.98 -5.09
N ILE A 171 13.92 -25.60 -4.17
CA ILE A 171 14.25 -25.61 -2.75
C ILE A 171 15.50 -26.48 -2.49
N LYS A 172 15.66 -27.58 -3.22
CA LYS A 172 16.93 -28.34 -3.23
C LYS A 172 18.08 -27.46 -3.72
N ALA A 173 17.90 -26.70 -4.81
CA ALA A 173 18.91 -25.77 -5.30
C ALA A 173 19.28 -24.70 -4.24
N ILE A 174 18.29 -24.14 -3.54
CA ILE A 174 18.51 -23.25 -2.38
C ILE A 174 19.37 -23.93 -1.32
N ALA A 175 19.01 -25.15 -0.91
CA ALA A 175 19.72 -25.89 0.12
C ALA A 175 21.20 -26.14 -0.26
N PHE A 176 21.47 -26.51 -1.52
CA PHE A 176 22.81 -26.78 -2.00
C PHE A 176 23.66 -25.52 -2.22
N CYS A 177 23.05 -24.44 -2.70
CA CYS A 177 23.78 -23.21 -3.06
C CYS A 177 23.99 -22.27 -1.88
N CYS A 178 23.16 -22.32 -0.83
CA CYS A 178 23.15 -21.32 0.24
C CYS A 178 23.44 -21.93 1.63
N PRO A 179 24.66 -22.41 1.92
CA PRO A 179 24.98 -23.07 3.19
C PRO A 179 24.93 -22.15 4.43
N LYS A 180 24.90 -20.83 4.24
CA LYS A 180 24.79 -19.83 5.31
C LYS A 180 23.34 -19.43 5.62
N LEU A 181 22.37 -20.09 5.00
CA LEU A 181 20.95 -19.78 5.18
C LEU A 181 20.55 -19.95 6.65
N LYS A 182 19.95 -18.89 7.19
CA LYS A 182 19.41 -18.81 8.55
C LYS A 182 17.89 -18.76 8.54
N LYS A 183 17.31 -18.13 7.52
CA LYS A 183 15.88 -17.87 7.42
C LYS A 183 15.36 -18.21 6.03
N LEU A 184 14.40 -19.11 5.96
CA LEU A 184 13.73 -19.51 4.73
C LEU A 184 12.22 -19.42 4.93
N ARG A 185 11.55 -18.53 4.20
CA ARG A 185 10.09 -18.40 4.25
C ARG A 185 9.52 -18.39 2.85
N LEU A 186 8.71 -19.39 2.52
CA LEU A 186 8.09 -19.56 1.21
C LEU A 186 6.59 -19.72 1.39
N SER A 187 5.80 -19.05 0.55
CA SER A 187 4.34 -19.12 0.59
C SER A 187 3.73 -19.80 -0.65
N GLY A 188 2.66 -20.56 -0.45
CA GLY A 188 1.84 -21.16 -1.52
C GLY A 188 2.55 -22.18 -2.39
N LEU A 189 3.43 -22.98 -1.80
CA LEU A 189 4.05 -24.11 -2.49
C LEU A 189 3.05 -25.27 -2.60
N ARG A 190 3.13 -26.01 -3.70
CA ARG A 190 2.26 -27.18 -3.91
C ARG A 190 2.70 -28.40 -3.09
N ASP A 191 3.99 -28.64 -3.00
CA ASP A 191 4.53 -29.80 -2.27
C ASP A 191 5.93 -29.52 -1.73
N VAL A 192 6.11 -29.78 -0.44
CA VAL A 192 7.40 -29.73 0.27
C VAL A 192 7.72 -31.14 0.76
N SER A 193 8.47 -31.87 -0.06
CA SER A 193 8.76 -33.30 0.15
C SER A 193 9.85 -33.56 1.22
N VAL A 194 9.89 -34.81 1.70
CA VAL A 194 10.90 -35.32 2.64
C VAL A 194 12.33 -35.01 2.18
N ASP A 195 12.63 -35.23 0.89
CA ASP A 195 13.97 -35.04 0.34
C ASP A 195 14.43 -33.59 0.43
N VAL A 196 13.51 -32.64 0.25
CA VAL A 196 13.80 -31.21 0.34
C VAL A 196 14.15 -30.82 1.76
N ILE A 197 13.33 -31.24 2.72
CA ILE A 197 13.54 -30.90 4.13
C ILE A 197 14.84 -31.54 4.65
N ASN A 198 15.13 -32.77 4.24
CA ASN A 198 16.40 -33.44 4.56
C ASN A 198 17.60 -32.74 3.90
N ALA A 199 17.45 -32.23 2.67
CA ALA A 199 18.50 -31.44 2.03
C ALA A 199 18.76 -30.13 2.79
N LEU A 200 17.71 -29.43 3.22
CA LEU A 200 17.84 -28.23 4.06
C LEU A 200 18.53 -28.54 5.39
N ALA A 201 18.11 -29.60 6.10
CA ALA A 201 18.71 -30.02 7.36
C ALA A 201 20.20 -30.36 7.21
N LYS A 202 20.58 -30.98 6.10
CA LYS A 202 21.96 -31.42 5.84
C LYS A 202 22.87 -30.28 5.37
N HIS A 203 22.39 -29.41 4.49
CA HIS A 203 23.22 -28.42 3.80
C HIS A 203 23.12 -27.00 4.40
N CYS A 204 22.09 -26.71 5.20
CA CYS A 204 21.88 -25.43 5.88
C CYS A 204 21.89 -25.61 7.42
N PRO A 205 23.04 -25.90 8.05
CA PRO A 205 23.12 -26.23 9.48
C PRO A 205 22.75 -25.07 10.42
N ASN A 206 22.75 -23.83 9.91
CA ASN A 206 22.41 -22.62 10.66
C ASN A 206 20.96 -22.16 10.45
N LEU A 207 20.11 -23.01 9.85
CA LEU A 207 18.72 -22.69 9.58
C LEU A 207 17.94 -22.62 10.90
N ILE A 208 17.57 -21.41 11.31
CA ILE A 208 16.89 -21.10 12.57
C ILE A 208 15.41 -20.80 12.40
N ASP A 209 14.99 -20.29 11.24
CA ASP A 209 13.63 -19.84 10.96
C ASP A 209 13.14 -20.43 9.64
N ILE A 210 12.10 -21.26 9.72
CA ILE A 210 11.49 -21.95 8.59
C ILE A 210 10.01 -21.59 8.55
N GLY A 211 9.57 -21.05 7.42
CA GLY A 211 8.16 -20.80 7.13
C GLY A 211 7.75 -21.47 5.83
N PHE A 212 6.83 -22.44 5.91
CA PHE A 212 6.12 -22.98 4.75
C PHE A 212 4.66 -22.58 4.88
N LEU A 213 4.36 -21.37 4.39
CA LEU A 213 3.10 -20.68 4.61
C LEU A 213 2.12 -20.98 3.50
N ASP A 214 0.85 -21.15 3.82
CA ASP A 214 -0.24 -21.38 2.86
C ASP A 214 0.10 -22.50 1.84
N CYS A 215 0.95 -23.46 2.23
CA CYS A 215 1.41 -24.55 1.37
C CYS A 215 0.40 -25.71 1.39
N LEU A 216 0.18 -26.35 0.24
CA LEU A 216 -0.84 -27.40 0.12
C LEU A 216 -0.43 -28.70 0.81
N LYS A 217 0.84 -29.09 0.67
CA LYS A 217 1.38 -30.32 1.27
C LYS A 217 2.79 -30.08 1.77
N VAL A 218 3.02 -30.38 3.04
CA VAL A 218 4.32 -30.27 3.71
C VAL A 218 4.56 -31.54 4.50
N ASP A 219 5.69 -32.20 4.30
CA ASP A 219 6.01 -33.41 5.05
C ASP A 219 6.32 -33.09 6.52
N GLU A 220 5.35 -33.37 7.38
CA GLU A 220 5.40 -33.05 8.81
C GLU A 220 6.46 -33.85 9.57
N VAL A 221 6.79 -35.05 9.09
CA VAL A 221 7.73 -35.96 9.74
C VAL A 221 9.16 -35.48 9.53
N ALA A 222 9.49 -35.12 8.29
CA ALA A 222 10.81 -34.60 7.94
C ALA A 222 11.09 -33.26 8.63
N LEU A 223 10.09 -32.39 8.80
CA LEU A 223 10.24 -31.16 9.59
C LEU A 223 10.67 -31.43 11.04
N GLY A 224 10.18 -32.52 11.63
CA GLY A 224 10.60 -32.97 12.96
C GLY A 224 12.07 -33.36 13.08
N ASN A 225 12.79 -33.52 11.96
CA ASN A 225 14.22 -33.86 11.93
C ASN A 225 15.14 -32.62 11.84
N VAL A 226 14.59 -31.41 11.65
CA VAL A 226 15.39 -30.18 11.52
C VAL A 226 15.75 -29.61 12.89
N VAL A 227 16.73 -30.24 13.56
CA VAL A 227 17.09 -29.94 14.97
C VAL A 227 17.65 -28.52 15.21
N SER A 228 18.04 -27.79 14.16
CA SER A 228 18.54 -26.41 14.25
C SER A 228 17.44 -25.37 14.42
N VAL A 229 16.18 -25.71 14.12
CA VAL A 229 15.08 -24.75 14.04
C VAL A 229 14.72 -24.18 15.41
N HIS A 230 14.59 -22.85 15.46
CA HIS A 230 14.10 -22.10 16.62
C HIS A 230 12.68 -21.60 16.39
N PHE A 231 12.36 -21.22 15.15
CA PHE A 231 11.08 -20.70 14.75
C PHE A 231 10.54 -21.47 13.56
N LEU A 232 9.35 -22.05 13.71
CA LEU A 232 8.68 -22.82 12.66
C LEU A 232 7.30 -22.22 12.42
N SER A 233 6.96 -21.97 11.16
CA SER A 233 5.60 -21.63 10.76
C SER A 233 5.14 -22.53 9.63
N VAL A 234 3.95 -23.09 9.82
CA VAL A 234 3.17 -23.84 8.83
C VAL A 234 1.78 -23.23 8.69
N ALA A 235 1.64 -21.94 8.97
CA ALA A 235 0.34 -21.28 8.95
C ALA A 235 -0.33 -21.36 7.58
N GLY A 236 -1.65 -21.60 7.55
CA GLY A 236 -2.42 -21.77 6.32
C GLY A 236 -2.17 -23.07 5.56
N THR A 237 -1.36 -23.99 6.10
CA THR A 237 -1.21 -25.33 5.51
C THR A 237 -2.44 -26.18 5.79
N SER A 238 -2.70 -27.15 4.91
CA SER A 238 -3.85 -28.06 5.02
C SER A 238 -3.39 -29.52 5.10
N ASN A 239 -4.27 -30.40 5.59
CA ASN A 239 -4.05 -31.85 5.65
C ASN A 239 -2.87 -32.30 6.54
N MET A 240 -2.52 -31.52 7.56
CA MET A 240 -1.49 -31.94 8.51
C MET A 240 -2.05 -32.97 9.49
N LYS A 241 -1.33 -34.08 9.72
CA LYS A 241 -1.72 -35.08 10.70
C LYS A 241 -1.24 -34.69 12.10
N TRP A 242 -1.93 -33.75 12.73
CA TRP A 242 -1.55 -33.14 14.01
C TRP A 242 -1.32 -34.13 15.16
N GLY A 243 -2.03 -35.26 15.17
CA GLY A 243 -1.74 -36.38 16.07
C GLY A 243 -0.30 -36.88 15.94
N VAL A 244 0.22 -37.06 14.72
CA VAL A 244 1.61 -37.46 14.45
C VAL A 244 2.58 -36.29 14.68
N VAL A 245 2.24 -35.11 14.15
CA VAL A 245 3.05 -33.88 14.25
C VAL A 245 3.43 -33.61 15.70
N SER A 246 2.44 -33.62 16.59
CA SER A 246 2.62 -33.28 17.99
C SER A 246 3.55 -34.25 18.74
N HIS A 247 3.66 -35.51 18.30
CA HIS A 247 4.60 -36.52 18.84
C HIS A 247 6.06 -36.34 18.37
N LEU A 248 6.25 -35.66 17.25
CA LEU A 248 7.57 -35.45 16.67
C LEU A 248 8.12 -34.08 17.10
N TRP A 249 7.34 -33.03 16.91
CA TRP A 249 7.81 -31.66 17.10
C TRP A 249 8.06 -31.30 18.57
N HIS A 250 7.42 -32.00 19.51
CA HIS A 250 7.72 -31.81 20.93
C HIS A 250 9.16 -32.22 21.31
N LYS A 251 9.84 -32.99 20.44
CA LYS A 251 11.21 -33.45 20.64
C LYS A 251 12.26 -32.52 20.01
N LEU A 252 11.83 -31.50 19.27
CA LEU A 252 12.74 -30.53 18.68
C LEU A 252 13.44 -29.75 19.80
N PRO A 253 14.78 -29.84 19.93
CA PRO A 253 15.49 -29.40 21.13
C PRO A 253 15.61 -27.87 21.24
N LYS A 254 15.44 -27.15 20.13
CA LYS A 254 15.65 -25.70 20.03
C LYS A 254 14.40 -24.94 19.62
N LEU A 255 13.25 -25.60 19.42
CA LEU A 255 12.02 -24.95 18.98
C LEU A 255 11.51 -24.01 20.07
N ILE A 256 11.55 -22.70 19.82
CA ILE A 256 11.12 -21.62 20.73
C ILE A 256 9.73 -21.12 20.35
N GLY A 257 9.49 -20.88 19.06
CA GLY A 257 8.23 -20.36 18.53
C GLY A 257 7.65 -21.26 17.45
N LEU A 258 6.36 -21.54 17.54
CA LEU A 258 5.63 -22.33 16.57
C LEU A 258 4.37 -21.58 16.13
N ASP A 259 4.18 -21.45 14.82
CA ASP A 259 2.99 -20.85 14.22
C ASP A 259 2.24 -21.88 13.36
N VAL A 260 1.01 -22.12 13.75
CA VAL A 260 0.06 -23.06 13.15
C VAL A 260 -1.27 -22.35 12.86
N SER A 261 -1.26 -21.01 12.80
CA SER A 261 -2.46 -20.21 12.53
C SER A 261 -3.11 -20.60 11.19
N ARG A 262 -4.43 -20.51 11.06
CA ARG A 262 -5.16 -20.89 9.84
C ARG A 262 -5.00 -22.38 9.44
N THR A 263 -4.83 -23.26 10.42
CA THR A 263 -4.80 -24.73 10.23
C THR A 263 -5.92 -25.41 11.00
N ASP A 264 -6.06 -26.72 10.83
CA ASP A 264 -7.03 -27.59 11.50
C ASP A 264 -6.50 -28.26 12.79
N ILE A 265 -5.48 -27.68 13.44
CA ILE A 265 -4.87 -28.25 14.65
C ILE A 265 -5.90 -28.50 15.77
N GLU A 266 -5.92 -29.70 16.33
CA GLU A 266 -6.86 -30.02 17.40
C GLU A 266 -6.31 -29.61 18.79
N PRO A 267 -7.21 -29.32 19.76
CA PRO A 267 -6.87 -29.00 21.15
C PRO A 267 -5.90 -30.00 21.82
N SER A 268 -5.99 -31.28 21.47
CA SER A 268 -5.13 -32.34 21.99
C SER A 268 -3.67 -32.20 21.53
N ALA A 269 -3.45 -31.81 20.26
CA ALA A 269 -2.14 -31.57 19.69
C ALA A 269 -1.49 -30.32 20.31
N VAL A 270 -2.26 -29.23 20.45
CA VAL A 270 -1.83 -28.01 21.16
C VAL A 270 -1.42 -28.32 22.59
N SER A 271 -2.25 -29.07 23.32
CA SER A 271 -1.96 -29.48 24.70
C SER A 271 -0.66 -30.26 24.82
N ARG A 272 -0.42 -31.19 23.88
CA ARG A 272 0.80 -31.99 23.84
C ARG A 272 2.04 -31.13 23.57
N LEU A 273 1.99 -30.26 22.57
CA LEU A 273 3.08 -29.37 22.21
C LEU A 273 3.43 -28.43 23.37
N LEU A 274 2.43 -27.83 24.01
CA LEU A 274 2.63 -26.96 25.17
C LEU A 274 3.03 -27.71 26.44
N SER A 275 2.65 -28.97 26.63
CA SER A 275 3.03 -29.72 27.84
C SER A 275 4.41 -30.37 27.73
N LEU A 276 4.72 -30.97 26.58
CA LEU A 276 5.86 -31.88 26.44
C LEU A 276 7.10 -31.24 25.82
N SER A 277 6.97 -30.10 25.13
CA SER A 277 8.13 -29.45 24.49
C SER A 277 8.91 -28.61 25.50
N PRO A 278 10.17 -28.92 25.86
CA PRO A 278 10.88 -28.17 26.90
C PRO A 278 11.31 -26.77 26.44
N SER A 279 11.63 -26.60 25.16
CA SER A 279 12.14 -25.34 24.60
C SER A 279 11.04 -24.38 24.12
N LEU A 280 9.84 -24.89 23.84
CA LEU A 280 8.75 -24.12 23.24
C LEU A 280 8.22 -23.09 24.24
N LYS A 281 8.29 -21.81 23.85
CA LYS A 281 7.80 -20.69 24.64
C LYS A 281 6.52 -20.08 24.07
N VAL A 282 6.36 -20.09 22.75
CA VAL A 282 5.25 -19.41 22.06
C VAL A 282 4.62 -20.32 21.03
N LEU A 283 3.29 -20.45 21.06
CA LEU A 283 2.49 -21.11 20.04
C LEU A 283 1.43 -20.14 19.51
N CYS A 284 1.43 -19.87 18.21
CA CYS A 284 0.42 -19.06 17.52
C CYS A 284 -0.54 -20.01 16.79
N ALA A 285 -1.82 -19.95 17.13
CA ALA A 285 -2.90 -20.75 16.56
C ALA A 285 -4.15 -19.87 16.36
N MET A 286 -3.99 -18.77 15.63
CA MET A 286 -5.09 -17.85 15.35
C MET A 286 -5.88 -18.33 14.13
N ASN A 287 -7.21 -18.20 14.19
CA ASN A 287 -8.12 -18.60 13.12
C ASN A 287 -7.99 -20.10 12.83
N CYS A 288 -7.98 -20.92 13.88
CA CYS A 288 -7.92 -22.38 13.84
C CYS A 288 -9.28 -22.96 14.26
N PRO A 289 -10.20 -23.24 13.32
CA PRO A 289 -11.60 -23.52 13.65
C PRO A 289 -11.79 -24.67 14.65
N VAL A 290 -11.06 -25.78 14.48
CA VAL A 290 -11.16 -26.96 15.36
C VAL A 290 -10.73 -26.65 16.80
N LEU A 291 -9.75 -25.77 16.97
CA LEU A 291 -9.28 -25.33 18.28
C LEU A 291 -10.24 -24.32 18.91
N GLU A 292 -10.75 -23.39 18.10
CA GLU A 292 -11.51 -22.24 18.56
C GLU A 292 -12.99 -22.57 18.85
N GLU A 293 -13.52 -23.65 18.26
CA GLU A 293 -14.86 -24.17 18.56
C GLU A 293 -14.91 -25.02 19.85
N ASP A 294 -13.76 -25.46 20.39
CA ASP A 294 -13.71 -26.26 21.62
C ASP A 294 -13.82 -25.41 22.89
N ASN A 295 -15.04 -25.26 23.39
CA ASN A 295 -15.37 -24.54 24.64
C ASN A 295 -14.74 -25.14 25.91
N THR A 296 -14.17 -26.35 25.86
CA THR A 296 -13.58 -27.03 27.02
C THR A 296 -12.07 -26.80 27.14
N PHE A 297 -11.44 -26.26 26.09
CA PHE A 297 -10.02 -25.99 26.09
C PHE A 297 -9.68 -24.81 27.00
N SER A 298 -8.72 -24.99 27.91
CA SER A 298 -8.32 -23.95 28.88
C SER A 298 -6.81 -23.73 28.89
N VAL A 299 -6.44 -22.46 28.75
CA VAL A 299 -5.05 -21.99 28.58
C VAL A 299 -4.25 -21.98 29.88
N ASN A 300 -4.93 -21.88 31.04
CA ASN A 300 -4.31 -21.70 32.37
C ASN A 300 -3.42 -22.88 32.83
N LYS A 301 -3.34 -23.96 32.04
CA LYS A 301 -2.57 -25.17 32.36
C LYS A 301 -1.07 -25.05 32.06
N TYR A 302 -0.63 -24.10 31.22
CA TYR A 302 0.73 -24.09 30.65
C TYR A 302 1.60 -22.95 31.21
N LYS A 303 2.03 -23.06 32.47
CA LYS A 303 2.87 -22.04 33.12
C LYS A 303 4.16 -21.76 32.32
N GLY A 304 4.42 -20.48 32.05
CA GLY A 304 5.63 -20.01 31.36
C GLY A 304 5.61 -20.16 29.83
N LYS A 305 4.46 -20.50 29.25
CA LYS A 305 4.27 -20.59 27.80
C LYS A 305 3.11 -19.74 27.34
N LEU A 306 3.27 -19.15 26.16
CA LEU A 306 2.31 -18.26 25.53
C LEU A 306 1.55 -18.99 24.43
N LEU A 307 0.22 -18.92 24.47
CA LEU A 307 -0.67 -19.33 23.39
C LEU A 307 -1.41 -18.11 22.83
N LEU A 308 -1.20 -17.81 21.55
CA LEU A 308 -1.92 -16.77 20.82
C LEU A 308 -3.01 -17.40 19.97
N ALA A 309 -4.27 -17.16 20.31
CA ALA A 309 -5.47 -17.64 19.61
C ALA A 309 -6.55 -16.55 19.65
N LEU A 310 -7.57 -16.61 18.80
CA LEU A 310 -8.57 -15.53 18.70
C LEU A 310 -9.42 -15.35 19.96
N PHE A 311 -9.55 -16.39 20.79
CA PHE A 311 -10.26 -16.35 22.07
C PHE A 311 -9.41 -15.87 23.25
N ASN A 312 -8.13 -15.54 23.04
CA ASN A 312 -7.23 -15.03 24.09
C ASN A 312 -7.00 -13.52 23.95
N ASP A 313 -6.71 -12.84 25.07
CA ASP A 313 -6.16 -11.49 25.03
C ASP A 313 -4.68 -11.55 24.61
N ILE A 314 -4.43 -11.18 23.35
CA ILE A 314 -3.09 -11.22 22.75
C ILE A 314 -2.14 -10.26 23.49
N PHE A 315 -2.61 -9.09 23.95
CA PHE A 315 -1.76 -8.13 24.63
C PHE A 315 -1.35 -8.62 26.02
N GLU A 316 -2.29 -9.19 26.78
CA GLU A 316 -1.98 -9.82 28.06
C GLU A 316 -1.01 -11.00 27.90
N GLY A 317 -1.23 -11.82 26.87
CA GLY A 317 -0.34 -12.90 26.49
C GLY A 317 1.09 -12.41 26.20
N LEU A 318 1.24 -11.37 25.37
CA LEU A 318 2.55 -10.78 25.08
C LEU A 318 3.20 -10.18 26.33
N ALA A 319 2.43 -9.53 27.20
CA ALA A 319 2.94 -8.95 28.44
C ALA A 319 3.54 -10.01 29.37
N SER A 320 2.98 -11.23 29.36
CA SER A 320 3.49 -12.36 30.17
C SER A 320 4.92 -12.82 29.82
N LEU A 321 5.45 -12.43 28.65
CA LEU A 321 6.85 -12.69 28.29
C LEU A 321 7.85 -11.86 29.10
N PHE A 322 7.38 -10.81 29.78
CA PHE A 322 8.20 -9.88 30.55
C PHE A 322 7.99 -10.10 32.05
N ALA A 323 9.08 -9.97 32.82
CA ALA A 323 9.06 -10.21 34.26
C ALA A 323 8.31 -9.14 35.07
N ASP A 324 8.16 -7.92 34.53
CA ASP A 324 7.42 -6.82 35.15
C ASP A 324 6.17 -6.50 34.32
N THR A 325 5.08 -7.23 34.60
CA THR A 325 3.81 -7.16 33.84
C THR A 325 2.98 -5.93 34.20
N THR A 326 3.32 -5.20 35.26
CA THR A 326 2.43 -4.23 35.93
C THR A 326 2.18 -2.94 35.13
N LYS A 327 2.85 -2.72 34.00
CA LYS A 327 2.71 -1.52 33.15
C LYS A 327 2.36 -1.77 31.68
N MET A 328 2.53 -2.99 31.18
CA MET A 328 2.64 -3.22 29.73
C MET A 328 1.31 -3.16 28.96
N GLY A 329 0.15 -3.46 29.57
CA GLY A 329 -1.20 -3.22 29.00
C GLY A 329 -1.36 -3.45 27.48
N LYS A 330 -2.12 -2.58 26.80
CA LYS A 330 -2.24 -2.57 25.33
C LYS A 330 -0.99 -2.03 24.61
N ASN A 331 -0.03 -1.48 25.37
CA ASN A 331 1.16 -0.83 24.83
C ASN A 331 2.40 -1.74 24.85
N VAL A 332 2.26 -3.03 25.16
CA VAL A 332 3.38 -3.97 25.35
C VAL A 332 4.40 -3.96 24.21
N LEU A 333 3.93 -3.90 22.96
CA LEU A 333 4.79 -3.83 21.79
C LEU A 333 5.57 -2.51 21.72
N LEU A 334 4.92 -1.39 22.04
CA LEU A 334 5.55 -0.07 22.09
C LEU A 334 6.58 0.01 23.23
N GLU A 335 6.21 -0.46 24.42
CA GLU A 335 7.09 -0.50 25.59
C GLU A 335 8.31 -1.38 25.36
N TRP A 336 8.12 -2.58 24.80
CA TRP A 336 9.21 -3.48 24.42
C TRP A 336 10.21 -2.82 23.46
N ARG A 337 9.71 -2.13 22.42
CA ARG A 337 10.59 -1.42 21.46
C ARG A 337 11.41 -0.32 22.14
N ASN A 338 10.87 0.31 23.18
CA ASN A 338 11.50 1.41 23.92
C ASN A 338 12.38 0.97 25.11
N LEU A 339 12.51 -0.33 25.39
CA LEU A 339 13.36 -0.84 26.47
C LEU A 339 14.84 -0.50 26.22
N LYS A 340 15.49 0.14 27.20
CA LYS A 340 16.93 0.49 27.15
C LYS A 340 17.85 -0.73 27.15
N THR A 341 17.45 -1.79 27.85
CA THR A 341 18.18 -3.05 27.96
C THR A 341 17.28 -4.18 27.47
N LYS A 342 17.64 -4.79 26.35
CA LYS A 342 16.87 -5.87 25.72
C LYS A 342 17.50 -7.22 26.02
N ASP A 343 16.70 -8.17 26.50
CA ASP A 343 17.06 -9.59 26.49
C ASP A 343 17.02 -10.06 25.03
N LYS A 344 18.16 -10.56 24.52
CA LYS A 344 18.28 -11.01 23.13
C LYS A 344 17.27 -12.09 22.77
N ASN A 345 16.98 -13.02 23.69
CA ASN A 345 16.04 -14.10 23.43
C ASN A 345 14.61 -13.58 23.31
N VAL A 346 14.22 -12.64 24.17
CA VAL A 346 12.89 -12.02 24.11
C VAL A 346 12.78 -11.15 22.86
N ASP A 347 13.83 -10.41 22.50
CA ASP A 347 13.84 -9.58 21.29
C ASP A 347 13.71 -10.43 20.02
N GLU A 348 14.39 -11.58 19.93
CA GLU A 348 14.21 -12.53 18.82
C GLU A 348 12.77 -13.06 18.73
N ILE A 349 12.17 -13.45 19.86
CA ILE A 349 10.77 -13.90 19.92
C ILE A 349 9.82 -12.80 19.47
N MET A 350 10.00 -11.58 19.95
CA MET A 350 9.12 -10.45 19.65
C MET A 350 9.24 -10.01 18.19
N ASN A 351 10.45 -9.97 17.62
CA ASN A 351 10.64 -9.70 16.20
C ASN A 351 9.98 -10.78 15.33
N TRP A 352 10.08 -12.06 15.73
CA TRP A 352 9.38 -13.14 15.05
C TRP A 352 7.85 -12.99 15.17
N LEU A 353 7.35 -12.70 16.36
CA LEU A 353 5.92 -12.49 16.63
C LEU A 353 5.32 -11.34 15.84
N GLU A 354 5.98 -10.19 15.76
CA GLU A 354 5.53 -9.08 14.92
C GLU A 354 5.33 -9.51 13.47
N TRP A 355 6.26 -10.31 12.95
CA TRP A 355 6.18 -10.82 11.59
C TRP A 355 5.01 -11.80 11.41
N ILE A 356 4.85 -12.75 12.33
CA ILE A 356 3.75 -13.73 12.29
C ILE A 356 2.40 -13.05 12.42
N LEU A 357 2.25 -12.12 13.38
CA LEU A 357 1.00 -11.38 13.59
C LEU A 357 0.65 -10.53 12.37
N SER A 358 1.61 -9.79 11.79
CA SER A 358 1.35 -8.99 10.58
C SER A 358 0.93 -9.85 9.39
N HIS A 359 1.58 -11.00 9.18
CA HIS A 359 1.21 -11.92 8.13
C HIS A 359 -0.18 -12.53 8.40
N THR A 360 -0.42 -13.06 9.59
CA THR A 360 -1.67 -13.76 9.88
C THR A 360 -2.88 -12.85 9.89
N LEU A 361 -2.77 -11.65 10.46
CA LEU A 361 -3.86 -10.69 10.44
C LEU A 361 -4.16 -10.20 9.01
N LEU A 362 -3.14 -9.98 8.18
CA LEU A 362 -3.38 -9.64 6.77
C LEU A 362 -4.15 -10.75 6.05
N ARG A 363 -3.73 -12.02 6.21
CA ARG A 363 -4.41 -13.16 5.56
C ARG A 363 -5.83 -13.35 6.08
N THR A 364 -6.06 -13.14 7.39
CA THR A 364 -7.40 -13.18 7.97
C THR A 364 -8.27 -12.05 7.42
N ALA A 365 -7.72 -10.84 7.24
CA ALA A 365 -8.41 -9.71 6.63
C ALA A 365 -8.81 -9.99 5.17
N GLU A 366 -7.89 -10.54 4.36
CA GLU A 366 -8.14 -10.94 2.97
C GLU A 366 -9.24 -12.00 2.85
N SER A 367 -9.30 -12.95 3.79
CA SER A 367 -10.35 -13.99 3.78
C SER A 367 -11.69 -13.54 4.36
N ASN A 368 -11.70 -12.41 5.10
CA ASN A 368 -12.84 -11.83 5.83
C ASN A 368 -13.83 -12.88 6.40
N PRO A 369 -13.38 -13.79 7.28
CA PRO A 369 -14.24 -14.86 7.79
C PRO A 369 -15.34 -14.29 8.70
N GLN A 370 -16.51 -14.91 8.66
CA GLN A 370 -17.66 -14.48 9.45
C GLN A 370 -17.42 -14.62 10.95
N GLY A 371 -17.98 -13.72 11.75
CA GLY A 371 -17.94 -13.79 13.23
C GLY A 371 -16.71 -13.16 13.88
N LEU A 372 -15.79 -12.56 13.11
CA LEU A 372 -14.60 -11.89 13.64
C LEU A 372 -14.78 -10.39 13.93
N ASP A 373 -15.97 -9.83 13.80
CA ASP A 373 -16.19 -8.39 13.99
C ASP A 373 -15.77 -7.92 15.38
N VAL A 374 -16.15 -8.67 16.43
CA VAL A 374 -15.77 -8.34 17.81
C VAL A 374 -14.25 -8.40 18.00
N PHE A 375 -13.59 -9.37 17.36
CA PHE A 375 -12.13 -9.50 17.39
C PHE A 375 -11.46 -8.30 16.72
N TRP A 376 -11.88 -7.95 15.50
CA TRP A 376 -11.32 -6.83 14.75
C TRP A 376 -11.45 -5.51 15.50
N LEU A 377 -12.62 -5.26 16.09
CA LEU A 377 -12.89 -4.03 16.82
C LEU A 377 -12.12 -3.93 18.14
N LYS A 378 -11.91 -5.05 18.86
CA LYS A 378 -11.27 -5.05 20.19
C LYS A 378 -9.76 -5.24 20.16
N LEU A 379 -9.26 -6.11 19.28
CA LEU A 379 -7.87 -6.58 19.27
C LEU A 379 -7.21 -6.37 17.91
N GLY A 380 -7.87 -6.73 16.81
CA GLY A 380 -7.26 -6.71 15.47
C GLY A 380 -6.75 -5.33 15.05
N ALA A 381 -7.59 -4.30 15.08
CA ALA A 381 -7.19 -2.94 14.74
C ALA A 381 -6.07 -2.39 15.67
N PRO A 382 -6.16 -2.49 17.01
CA PRO A 382 -5.06 -2.11 17.91
C PRO A 382 -3.73 -2.84 17.63
N ILE A 383 -3.77 -4.14 17.32
CA ILE A 383 -2.55 -4.90 17.01
C ILE A 383 -1.93 -4.38 15.71
N LEU A 384 -2.72 -4.20 14.65
CA LEU A 384 -2.23 -3.66 13.38
C LEU A 384 -1.65 -2.24 13.55
N LEU A 385 -2.32 -1.36 14.29
CA LEU A 385 -1.80 -0.01 14.63
C LEU A 385 -0.49 -0.07 15.42
N SER A 386 -0.32 -1.08 16.27
CA SER A 386 0.94 -1.30 16.97
C SER A 386 2.04 -1.82 16.04
N LEU A 387 1.71 -2.72 15.12
CA LEU A 387 2.65 -3.31 14.15
C LEU A 387 3.14 -2.30 13.11
N MET A 388 2.35 -1.28 12.77
CA MET A 388 2.78 -0.13 11.97
C MET A 388 3.98 0.62 12.56
N GLN A 389 4.20 0.50 13.86
CA GLN A 389 5.34 1.10 14.58
C GLN A 389 6.52 0.13 14.74
N SER A 390 6.50 -1.01 14.05
CA SER A 390 7.61 -1.97 14.04
C SER A 390 8.87 -1.38 13.42
N SER A 391 10.03 -1.87 13.85
CA SER A 391 11.31 -1.59 13.20
C SER A 391 11.50 -2.36 11.88
N GLN A 392 10.69 -3.40 11.65
CA GLN A 392 10.73 -4.22 10.45
C GLN A 392 9.80 -3.63 9.39
N GLU A 393 10.38 -3.19 8.28
CA GLU A 393 9.62 -2.50 7.23
C GLU A 393 8.48 -3.35 6.64
N GLU A 394 8.73 -4.63 6.39
CA GLU A 394 7.70 -5.56 5.89
C GLU A 394 6.51 -5.71 6.85
N VAL A 395 6.77 -5.61 8.16
CA VAL A 395 5.71 -5.67 9.18
C VAL A 395 4.87 -4.42 9.12
N GLN A 396 5.50 -3.24 8.97
CA GLN A 396 4.77 -1.97 8.85
C GLN A 396 3.88 -1.95 7.60
N GLU A 397 4.42 -2.41 6.47
CA GLU A 397 3.68 -2.48 5.21
C GLU A 397 2.50 -3.44 5.31
N ARG A 398 2.70 -4.68 5.76
CA ARG A 398 1.60 -5.64 5.94
C ARG A 398 0.56 -5.17 6.95
N ALA A 399 0.97 -4.47 8.00
CA ALA A 399 0.05 -3.90 8.96
C ALA A 399 -0.82 -2.80 8.32
N ALA A 400 -0.22 -1.90 7.53
CA ALA A 400 -0.96 -0.88 6.77
C ALA A 400 -1.88 -1.51 5.71
N THR A 401 -1.41 -2.50 4.95
CA THR A 401 -2.25 -3.26 4.00
C THR A 401 -3.38 -3.98 4.74
N GLY A 402 -3.11 -4.58 5.91
CA GLY A 402 -4.09 -5.24 6.74
C GLY A 402 -5.20 -4.28 7.18
N LEU A 403 -4.84 -3.06 7.60
CA LEU A 403 -5.81 -2.00 7.93
C LEU A 403 -6.61 -1.54 6.71
N ALA A 404 -5.97 -1.42 5.55
CA ALA A 404 -6.66 -1.06 4.30
C ALA A 404 -7.66 -2.15 3.85
N THR A 405 -7.34 -3.41 4.11
CA THR A 405 -8.08 -4.57 3.61
C THR A 405 -9.26 -4.91 4.52
N PHE A 406 -9.06 -4.99 5.84
CA PHE A 406 -10.11 -5.49 6.74
C PHE A 406 -11.31 -4.54 6.86
N VAL A 407 -11.16 -3.26 6.52
CA VAL A 407 -12.27 -2.31 6.53
C VAL A 407 -13.18 -2.48 5.32
N VAL A 408 -12.72 -3.09 4.23
CA VAL A 408 -13.50 -3.30 3.02
C VAL A 408 -14.37 -4.54 3.19
N ILE A 409 -15.68 -4.39 2.99
CA ILE A 409 -16.65 -5.51 3.04
C ILE A 409 -16.88 -6.07 1.64
N ASP A 410 -16.91 -5.19 0.64
CA ASP A 410 -17.21 -5.53 -0.75
C ASP A 410 -16.29 -4.74 -1.68
N ASP A 411 -15.39 -5.45 -2.37
CA ASP A 411 -14.43 -4.90 -3.32
C ASP A 411 -15.12 -4.34 -4.57
N GLU A 412 -16.27 -4.88 -4.99
CA GLU A 412 -16.98 -4.43 -6.20
C GLU A 412 -17.68 -3.10 -5.97
N ASN A 413 -18.29 -2.93 -4.79
CA ASN A 413 -19.04 -1.73 -4.42
C ASN A 413 -18.20 -0.72 -3.61
N ALA A 414 -16.91 -1.00 -3.38
CA ALA A 414 -16.02 -0.22 -2.52
C ALA A 414 -16.64 0.11 -1.14
N SER A 415 -17.47 -0.80 -0.61
CA SER A 415 -18.19 -0.58 0.64
C SER A 415 -17.29 -0.92 1.83
N ILE A 416 -17.34 -0.10 2.88
CA ILE A 416 -16.54 -0.29 4.08
C ILE A 416 -17.40 -0.48 5.33
N ASP A 417 -16.85 -1.19 6.31
CA ASP A 417 -17.42 -1.32 7.65
C ASP A 417 -17.09 -0.07 8.48
N CYS A 418 -18.11 0.73 8.78
CA CYS A 418 -17.96 1.95 9.59
C CYS A 418 -17.38 1.68 10.98
N GLY A 419 -17.76 0.58 11.62
CA GLY A 419 -17.25 0.23 12.95
C GLY A 419 -15.77 -0.11 12.92
N ARG A 420 -15.33 -0.88 11.91
CA ARG A 420 -13.91 -1.20 11.69
C ARG A 420 -13.11 0.06 11.35
N ALA A 421 -13.63 0.92 10.48
CA ALA A 421 -12.98 2.18 10.12
C ALA A 421 -12.79 3.12 11.34
N GLU A 422 -13.84 3.31 12.14
CA GLU A 422 -13.77 4.09 13.38
C GLU A 422 -12.85 3.44 14.42
N ALA A 423 -12.73 2.11 14.43
CA ALA A 423 -11.77 1.42 15.30
C ALA A 423 -10.32 1.76 14.95
N VAL A 424 -9.99 1.96 13.67
CA VAL A 424 -8.66 2.42 13.24
C VAL A 424 -8.40 3.87 13.64
N MET A 425 -9.43 4.72 13.61
CA MET A 425 -9.31 6.14 13.96
C MET A 425 -8.97 6.36 15.45
N ARG A 426 -9.40 5.44 16.32
CA ARG A 426 -9.14 5.53 17.77
C ARG A 426 -7.63 5.52 18.10
N ASP A 427 -7.31 6.02 19.28
CA ASP A 427 -5.95 6.03 19.85
C ASP A 427 -4.86 6.64 18.95
N GLY A 428 -5.24 7.58 18.07
CA GLY A 428 -4.33 8.28 17.16
C GLY A 428 -3.88 7.47 15.95
N GLY A 429 -4.68 6.49 15.52
CA GLY A 429 -4.34 5.67 14.35
C GLY A 429 -4.28 6.44 13.03
N ILE A 430 -5.09 7.50 12.86
CA ILE A 430 -4.99 8.40 11.70
C ILE A 430 -3.62 9.06 11.66
N ARG A 431 -3.15 9.61 12.79
CA ARG A 431 -1.83 10.24 12.88
C ARG A 431 -0.70 9.28 12.56
N LEU A 432 -0.81 8.02 12.97
CA LEU A 432 0.15 6.98 12.64
C LEU A 432 0.19 6.73 11.12
N LEU A 433 -0.98 6.59 10.48
CA LEU A 433 -1.08 6.42 9.02
C LEU A 433 -0.49 7.63 8.28
N LEU A 434 -0.83 8.85 8.70
CA LEU A 434 -0.31 10.08 8.11
C LEU A 434 1.22 10.20 8.26
N ASN A 435 1.78 9.79 9.40
CA ASN A 435 3.23 9.74 9.60
C ASN A 435 3.91 8.73 8.67
N LEU A 436 3.29 7.57 8.44
CA LEU A 436 3.81 6.59 7.48
C LEU A 436 3.68 7.07 6.03
N ALA A 437 2.62 7.81 5.70
CA ALA A 437 2.44 8.44 4.38
C ALA A 437 3.53 9.49 4.07
N LYS A 438 4.10 10.13 5.10
CA LYS A 438 5.27 11.03 4.97
C LYS A 438 6.61 10.30 4.83
N SER A 439 6.63 8.96 4.89
CA SER A 439 7.84 8.18 4.75
C SER A 439 8.44 8.34 3.35
N TRP A 440 9.77 8.38 3.28
CA TRP A 440 10.55 8.33 2.02
C TRP A 440 10.57 6.93 1.39
N ARG A 441 10.05 5.92 2.09
CA ARG A 441 9.92 4.56 1.60
C ARG A 441 8.61 4.42 0.84
N GLU A 442 8.71 4.35 -0.48
CA GLU A 442 7.54 4.38 -1.37
C GLU A 442 6.57 3.22 -1.15
N GLY A 443 7.06 2.03 -0.77
CA GLY A 443 6.20 0.90 -0.41
C GLY A 443 5.29 1.24 0.77
N LEU A 444 5.88 1.73 1.86
CA LEU A 444 5.14 2.13 3.05
C LEU A 444 4.22 3.35 2.80
N GLN A 445 4.71 4.32 2.03
CA GLN A 445 3.95 5.49 1.64
C GLN A 445 2.70 5.12 0.84
N SER A 446 2.80 4.17 -0.09
CA SER A 446 1.68 3.68 -0.89
C SER A 446 0.65 2.93 -0.03
N GLU A 447 1.08 2.00 0.82
CA GLU A 447 0.17 1.22 1.66
C GLU A 447 -0.53 2.10 2.71
N ALA A 448 0.16 3.11 3.25
CA ALA A 448 -0.45 4.08 4.16
C ALA A 448 -1.48 4.97 3.44
N ALA A 449 -1.16 5.49 2.24
CA ALA A 449 -2.08 6.28 1.44
C ALA A 449 -3.34 5.47 1.08
N LYS A 450 -3.17 4.19 0.71
CA LYS A 450 -4.28 3.27 0.43
C LYS A 450 -5.19 3.07 1.64
N ALA A 451 -4.60 2.81 2.81
CA ALA A 451 -5.37 2.68 4.05
C ALA A 451 -6.16 3.96 4.36
N ILE A 452 -5.54 5.13 4.23
CA ILE A 452 -6.21 6.43 4.43
C ILE A 452 -7.35 6.61 3.42
N ALA A 453 -7.13 6.28 2.15
CA ALA A 453 -8.15 6.40 1.11
C ALA A 453 -9.37 5.54 1.43
N ASN A 454 -9.19 4.25 1.72
CA ASN A 454 -10.29 3.33 2.05
C ASN A 454 -11.04 3.79 3.31
N LEU A 455 -10.32 4.21 4.35
CA LEU A 455 -10.92 4.69 5.60
C LEU A 455 -11.74 5.97 5.40
N SER A 456 -11.32 6.85 4.48
CA SER A 456 -11.96 8.14 4.22
C SER A 456 -13.31 8.03 3.48
N VAL A 457 -13.74 6.82 3.10
CA VAL A 457 -15.13 6.60 2.67
C VAL A 457 -16.11 6.86 3.83
N ASN A 458 -15.68 6.70 5.08
CA ASN A 458 -16.46 7.05 6.26
C ASN A 458 -16.28 8.54 6.61
N ALA A 459 -17.39 9.28 6.74
CA ALA A 459 -17.37 10.72 6.98
C ALA A 459 -16.67 11.15 8.28
N ASN A 460 -16.81 10.37 9.37
CA ASN A 460 -16.13 10.67 10.64
C ASN A 460 -14.62 10.54 10.49
N VAL A 461 -14.17 9.51 9.79
CA VAL A 461 -12.75 9.29 9.52
C VAL A 461 -12.21 10.33 8.54
N ALA A 462 -12.95 10.66 7.48
CA ALA A 462 -12.62 11.72 6.53
C ALA A 462 -12.38 13.05 7.25
N LYS A 463 -13.27 13.41 8.18
CA LYS A 463 -13.12 14.60 9.02
C LYS A 463 -11.86 14.54 9.88
N ALA A 464 -11.59 13.42 10.55
CA ALA A 464 -10.37 13.26 11.35
C ALA A 464 -9.10 13.35 10.50
N VAL A 465 -9.10 12.77 9.29
CA VAL A 465 -8.00 12.88 8.32
C VAL A 465 -7.77 14.34 7.95
N ALA A 466 -8.83 15.11 7.68
CA ALA A 466 -8.71 16.53 7.38
C ALA A 466 -8.16 17.34 8.56
N GLU A 467 -8.70 17.16 9.76
CA GLU A 467 -8.29 17.85 10.99
C GLU A 467 -6.83 17.57 11.38
N GLU A 468 -6.30 16.38 11.05
CA GLU A 468 -4.90 16.02 11.29
C GLU A 468 -3.93 16.42 10.15
N GLY A 469 -4.39 17.23 9.18
CA GLY A 469 -3.56 17.74 8.08
C GLY A 469 -3.34 16.73 6.95
N GLY A 470 -4.21 15.70 6.84
CA GLY A 470 -4.15 14.67 5.82
C GLY A 470 -4.34 15.19 4.40
N ILE A 471 -5.11 16.27 4.22
CA ILE A 471 -5.36 16.87 2.89
C ILE A 471 -4.06 17.37 2.26
N GLU A 472 -3.23 18.11 3.00
CA GLU A 472 -1.93 18.61 2.50
C GLU A 472 -0.98 17.46 2.13
N ILE A 473 -0.99 16.41 2.96
CA ILE A 473 -0.15 15.22 2.74
C ILE A 473 -0.59 14.53 1.44
N LEU A 474 -1.88 14.22 1.28
CA LEU A 474 -2.41 13.54 0.10
C LEU A 474 -2.25 14.40 -1.17
N ALA A 475 -2.46 15.72 -1.09
CA ALA A 475 -2.18 16.63 -2.21
C ALA A 475 -0.70 16.62 -2.60
N GLY A 476 0.22 16.52 -1.64
CA GLY A 476 1.65 16.32 -1.87
C GLY A 476 1.96 14.99 -2.55
N LEU A 477 1.38 13.90 -2.04
CA LEU A 477 1.56 12.54 -2.55
C LEU A 477 0.99 12.34 -3.96
N ALA A 478 -0.10 13.02 -4.30
CA ALA A 478 -0.67 13.03 -5.65
C ALA A 478 0.34 13.55 -6.69
N ARG A 479 1.35 14.34 -6.30
CA ARG A 479 2.42 14.81 -7.21
C ARG A 479 3.56 13.79 -7.38
N SER A 480 3.53 12.67 -6.66
CA SER A 480 4.58 11.66 -6.68
C SER A 480 4.89 11.17 -8.09
N MET A 481 6.15 10.78 -8.31
CA MET A 481 6.59 10.08 -9.51
C MET A 481 6.31 8.57 -9.44
N ASN A 482 6.01 8.06 -8.25
CA ASN A 482 5.52 6.70 -8.08
C ASN A 482 4.03 6.63 -8.39
N ARG A 483 3.66 5.78 -9.36
CA ARG A 483 2.27 5.56 -9.77
C ARG A 483 1.37 5.26 -8.60
N LEU A 484 1.75 4.25 -7.82
CA LEU A 484 0.89 3.63 -6.82
C LEU A 484 0.62 4.63 -5.70
N VAL A 485 1.66 5.37 -5.29
CA VAL A 485 1.50 6.46 -4.32
C VAL A 485 0.54 7.53 -4.84
N ALA A 486 0.72 7.98 -6.09
CA ALA A 486 -0.14 9.01 -6.65
C ALA A 486 -1.59 8.54 -6.85
N GLU A 487 -1.77 7.27 -7.25
CA GLU A 487 -3.07 6.62 -7.41
C GLU A 487 -3.86 6.61 -6.11
N GLU A 488 -3.25 6.09 -5.04
CA GLU A 488 -3.88 5.98 -3.73
C GLU A 488 -4.13 7.36 -3.11
N ALA A 489 -3.21 8.31 -3.32
CA ALA A 489 -3.40 9.69 -2.90
C ALA A 489 -4.58 10.37 -3.62
N ALA A 490 -4.72 10.17 -4.93
CA ALA A 490 -5.87 10.66 -5.68
C ALA A 490 -7.18 10.02 -5.19
N GLY A 491 -7.16 8.74 -4.81
CA GLY A 491 -8.30 8.05 -4.19
C GLY A 491 -8.69 8.65 -2.83
N GLY A 492 -7.71 8.96 -1.99
CA GLY A 492 -7.96 9.66 -0.73
C GLY A 492 -8.57 11.05 -0.94
N LEU A 493 -8.05 11.83 -1.91
CA LEU A 493 -8.62 13.13 -2.26
C LEU A 493 -10.04 13.01 -2.84
N TRP A 494 -10.32 11.97 -3.62
CA TRP A 494 -11.66 11.70 -4.13
C TRP A 494 -12.63 11.49 -2.97
N ASN A 495 -12.31 10.61 -2.02
CA ASN A 495 -13.18 10.34 -0.88
C ASN A 495 -13.36 11.57 0.03
N LEU A 496 -12.29 12.32 0.28
CA LEU A 496 -12.36 13.57 1.06
C LEU A 496 -13.22 14.65 0.38
N SER A 497 -13.13 14.77 -0.95
CA SER A 497 -13.87 15.77 -1.74
C SER A 497 -15.39 15.59 -1.77
N VAL A 498 -15.90 14.46 -1.25
CA VAL A 498 -17.34 14.26 -1.03
C VAL A 498 -17.87 15.22 0.05
N GLY A 499 -17.07 15.54 1.07
CA GLY A 499 -17.44 16.50 2.11
C GLY A 499 -17.28 17.95 1.63
N GLU A 500 -18.36 18.73 1.72
CA GLU A 500 -18.36 20.14 1.28
C GLU A 500 -17.33 20.99 2.05
N GLU A 501 -17.14 20.71 3.34
CA GLU A 501 -16.17 21.40 4.19
C GLU A 501 -14.71 21.15 3.81
N HIS A 502 -14.42 20.09 3.05
CA HIS A 502 -13.05 19.71 2.67
C HIS A 502 -12.62 20.28 1.32
N LYS A 503 -13.58 20.62 0.42
CA LYS A 503 -13.27 21.02 -0.97
C LYS A 503 -12.34 22.23 -1.04
N GLY A 504 -12.63 23.27 -0.24
CA GLY A 504 -11.79 24.46 -0.15
C GLY A 504 -10.37 24.16 0.33
N ALA A 505 -10.23 23.30 1.34
CA ALA A 505 -8.91 22.89 1.84
C ALA A 505 -8.12 22.06 0.82
N ILE A 506 -8.80 21.21 0.03
CA ILE A 506 -8.17 20.44 -1.07
C ILE A 506 -7.63 21.39 -2.14
N ALA A 507 -8.40 22.40 -2.52
CA ALA A 507 -7.98 23.47 -3.42
C ALA A 507 -6.76 24.24 -2.87
N GLU A 508 -6.86 24.73 -1.63
CA GLU A 508 -5.78 25.50 -0.99
C GLU A 508 -4.47 24.70 -0.82
N ALA A 509 -4.55 23.39 -0.61
CA ALA A 509 -3.40 22.49 -0.58
C ALA A 509 -2.76 22.21 -1.96
N GLY A 510 -3.31 22.80 -3.04
CA GLY A 510 -2.90 22.56 -4.42
C GLY A 510 -3.28 21.17 -4.94
N GLY A 511 -4.33 20.57 -4.37
CA GLY A 511 -4.84 19.25 -4.77
C GLY A 511 -5.43 19.28 -6.18
N VAL A 512 -6.16 20.33 -6.54
CA VAL A 512 -6.74 20.50 -7.90
C VAL A 512 -5.66 20.41 -8.98
N LYS A 513 -4.59 21.21 -8.85
CA LYS A 513 -3.48 21.19 -9.80
C LYS A 513 -2.81 19.81 -9.86
N ALA A 514 -2.59 19.17 -8.71
CA ALA A 514 -1.97 17.85 -8.64
C ALA A 514 -2.80 16.79 -9.39
N LEU A 515 -4.13 16.81 -9.24
CA LEU A 515 -5.05 15.90 -9.93
C LEU A 515 -5.07 16.13 -11.45
N VAL A 516 -5.06 17.39 -11.90
CA VAL A 516 -4.95 17.72 -13.33
C VAL A 516 -3.61 17.27 -13.92
N ASP A 517 -2.50 17.56 -13.23
CA ASP A 517 -1.16 17.12 -13.65
C ASP A 517 -1.07 15.59 -13.74
N LEU A 518 -1.78 14.84 -12.88
CA LEU A 518 -1.84 13.39 -12.94
C LEU A 518 -2.52 12.88 -14.21
N ILE A 519 -3.64 13.48 -14.62
CA ILE A 519 -4.33 13.11 -15.85
C ILE A 519 -3.38 13.25 -17.06
N PHE A 520 -2.63 14.35 -17.14
CA PHE A 520 -1.66 14.54 -18.21
C PHE A 520 -0.49 13.57 -18.15
N LYS A 521 0.06 13.33 -16.94
CA LYS A 521 1.23 12.47 -16.73
C LYS A 521 0.94 11.00 -17.07
N TRP A 522 -0.28 10.52 -16.87
CA TRP A 522 -0.66 9.11 -17.01
C TRP A 522 -1.74 8.88 -18.08
N SER A 523 -1.85 9.77 -19.07
CA SER A 523 -2.91 9.78 -20.09
C SER A 523 -3.06 8.50 -20.93
N SER A 524 -2.04 7.63 -20.94
CA SER A 524 -2.06 6.31 -21.61
C SER A 524 -1.94 5.12 -20.64
N GLY A 525 -2.12 5.33 -19.34
CA GLY A 525 -1.98 4.32 -18.27
C GLY A 525 -3.27 3.56 -17.94
N SER A 526 -3.20 2.62 -16.97
CA SER A 526 -4.39 1.97 -16.39
C SER A 526 -5.41 2.97 -15.83
N ASP A 527 -6.68 2.60 -15.94
CA ASP A 527 -7.89 3.28 -15.43
C ASP A 527 -7.76 3.87 -14.03
N GLY A 528 -7.23 3.12 -13.05
CA GLY A 528 -7.35 3.45 -11.63
C GLY A 528 -6.83 4.83 -11.22
N VAL A 529 -5.74 5.34 -11.81
CA VAL A 529 -5.23 6.71 -11.51
C VAL A 529 -6.14 7.76 -12.12
N LEU A 530 -6.54 7.55 -13.37
CA LEU A 530 -7.31 8.51 -14.15
C LEU A 530 -8.73 8.65 -13.61
N GLU A 531 -9.35 7.52 -13.24
CA GLU A 531 -10.68 7.47 -12.66
C GLU A 531 -10.72 8.21 -11.32
N ARG A 532 -9.77 7.90 -10.41
CA ARG A 532 -9.69 8.58 -9.12
C ARG A 532 -9.45 10.08 -9.26
N ALA A 533 -8.57 10.47 -10.18
CA ALA A 533 -8.30 11.89 -10.43
C ALA A 533 -9.52 12.62 -11.01
N ALA A 534 -10.18 12.05 -12.02
CA ALA A 534 -11.39 12.62 -12.61
C ALA A 534 -12.56 12.65 -11.61
N GLY A 535 -12.72 11.60 -10.79
CA GLY A 535 -13.76 11.51 -9.77
C GLY A 535 -13.61 12.58 -8.69
N ALA A 536 -12.39 12.82 -8.22
CA ALA A 536 -12.07 13.91 -7.30
C ALA A 536 -12.36 15.28 -7.93
N LEU A 537 -11.90 15.52 -9.16
CA LEU A 537 -12.17 16.78 -9.88
C LEU A 537 -13.66 17.01 -10.11
N ALA A 538 -14.43 15.96 -10.38
CA ALA A 538 -15.87 16.07 -10.54
C ALA A 538 -16.58 16.50 -9.25
N ASN A 539 -16.16 15.98 -8.09
CA ASN A 539 -16.70 16.41 -6.79
C ASN A 539 -16.30 17.86 -6.47
N LEU A 540 -15.06 18.24 -6.73
CA LEU A 540 -14.55 19.60 -6.54
C LEU A 540 -15.26 20.59 -7.47
N ALA A 541 -15.52 20.22 -8.72
CA ALA A 541 -16.22 21.07 -9.69
C ALA A 541 -17.68 21.36 -9.32
N ALA A 542 -18.28 20.63 -8.37
CA ALA A 542 -19.61 20.94 -7.85
C ALA A 542 -19.63 22.18 -6.94
N ASP A 543 -18.48 22.60 -6.40
CA ASP A 543 -18.32 23.88 -5.69
C ASP A 543 -17.90 24.98 -6.67
N ASP A 544 -18.50 26.17 -6.59
CA ASP A 544 -18.27 27.27 -7.54
C ASP A 544 -16.81 27.76 -7.52
N LYS A 545 -16.24 27.99 -6.33
CA LYS A 545 -14.85 28.45 -6.18
C LYS A 545 -13.86 27.42 -6.71
N CYS A 546 -14.03 26.16 -6.32
CA CYS A 546 -13.18 25.07 -6.77
C CYS A 546 -13.34 24.82 -8.28
N SER A 547 -14.53 24.99 -8.85
CA SER A 547 -14.78 24.83 -10.29
C SER A 547 -13.91 25.79 -11.12
N MET A 548 -13.78 27.05 -10.68
CA MET A 548 -12.90 28.03 -11.34
C MET A 548 -11.44 27.60 -11.26
N GLU A 549 -10.99 27.08 -10.12
CA GLU A 549 -9.62 26.57 -9.98
C GLU A 549 -9.35 25.37 -10.88
N VAL A 550 -10.32 24.45 -10.99
CA VAL A 550 -10.24 23.31 -11.93
C VAL A 550 -10.05 23.80 -13.36
N ALA A 551 -10.82 24.82 -13.78
CA ALA A 551 -10.67 25.40 -15.11
C ALA A 551 -9.31 26.10 -15.30
N LEU A 552 -8.88 26.92 -14.33
CA LEU A 552 -7.59 27.64 -14.35
C LEU A 552 -6.39 26.70 -14.37
N ALA A 553 -6.49 25.53 -13.72
CA ALA A 553 -5.45 24.52 -13.72
C ALA A 553 -5.34 23.74 -15.05
N GLY A 554 -6.20 24.01 -16.04
CA GLY A 554 -6.26 23.27 -17.30
C GLY A 554 -7.12 21.99 -17.23
N GLY A 555 -7.98 21.88 -16.21
CA GLY A 555 -8.84 20.71 -15.99
C GLY A 555 -9.84 20.47 -17.11
N VAL A 556 -10.38 21.52 -17.74
CA VAL A 556 -11.31 21.38 -18.90
C VAL A 556 -10.65 20.57 -20.01
N HIS A 557 -9.44 20.95 -20.44
CA HIS A 557 -8.70 20.24 -21.47
C HIS A 557 -8.39 18.79 -21.05
N ALA A 558 -7.92 18.59 -19.82
CA ALA A 558 -7.62 17.26 -19.28
C ALA A 558 -8.84 16.32 -19.31
N LEU A 559 -9.99 16.81 -18.87
CA LEU A 559 -11.24 16.05 -18.81
C LEU A 559 -11.80 15.75 -20.20
N VAL A 560 -11.73 16.70 -21.13
CA VAL A 560 -12.11 16.47 -22.54
C VAL A 560 -11.20 15.44 -23.20
N MET A 561 -9.89 15.48 -22.94
CA MET A 561 -8.95 14.46 -23.40
C MET A 561 -9.35 13.05 -22.90
N LEU A 562 -9.76 12.93 -21.63
CA LEU A 562 -10.22 11.65 -21.06
C LEU A 562 -11.53 11.19 -21.70
N ALA A 563 -12.53 12.07 -21.79
CA ALA A 563 -13.81 11.77 -22.40
C ALA A 563 -13.67 11.28 -23.85
N ARG A 564 -12.71 11.85 -24.59
CA ARG A 564 -12.47 11.54 -26.00
C ARG A 564 -11.62 10.30 -26.25
N ASN A 565 -10.54 10.12 -25.49
CA ASN A 565 -9.48 9.16 -25.82
C ASN A 565 -9.45 7.94 -24.91
N CYS A 566 -10.03 8.03 -23.70
CA CYS A 566 -10.05 6.91 -22.77
C CYS A 566 -11.05 5.86 -23.23
N LYS A 567 -10.76 4.58 -22.95
CA LYS A 567 -11.63 3.44 -23.26
C LYS A 567 -12.33 2.86 -22.04
N PHE A 568 -11.93 3.29 -20.85
CA PHE A 568 -12.45 2.78 -19.59
C PHE A 568 -13.69 3.58 -19.20
N GLU A 569 -14.81 2.90 -19.04
CA GLU A 569 -16.11 3.54 -18.85
C GLU A 569 -16.20 4.29 -17.53
N GLY A 570 -15.59 3.78 -16.44
CA GLY A 570 -15.50 4.51 -15.17
C GLY A 570 -14.79 5.86 -15.33
N VAL A 571 -13.68 5.91 -16.07
CA VAL A 571 -12.96 7.17 -16.36
C VAL A 571 -13.81 8.12 -17.21
N GLN A 572 -14.49 7.60 -18.23
CA GLN A 572 -15.37 8.41 -19.09
C GLN A 572 -16.55 8.99 -18.32
N GLU A 573 -17.16 8.20 -17.43
CA GLU A 573 -18.25 8.61 -16.56
C GLU A 573 -17.81 9.75 -15.65
N GLN A 574 -16.69 9.58 -14.93
CA GLN A 574 -16.17 10.62 -14.04
C GLN A 574 -15.77 11.89 -14.82
N ALA A 575 -15.21 11.74 -16.02
CA ALA A 575 -14.86 12.88 -16.86
C ALA A 575 -16.09 13.64 -17.36
N ALA A 576 -17.12 12.94 -17.83
CA ALA A 576 -18.38 13.55 -18.24
C ALA A 576 -19.08 14.24 -17.06
N ARG A 577 -19.09 13.62 -15.88
CA ARG A 577 -19.63 14.19 -14.64
C ARG A 577 -18.90 15.48 -14.24
N ALA A 578 -17.57 15.49 -14.33
CA ALA A 578 -16.78 16.70 -14.07
C ALA A 578 -17.12 17.84 -15.04
N LEU A 579 -17.23 17.54 -16.34
CA LEU A 579 -17.62 18.52 -17.36
C LEU A 579 -19.05 19.04 -17.13
N ALA A 580 -19.97 18.17 -16.72
CA ALA A 580 -21.33 18.56 -16.35
C ALA A 580 -21.33 19.54 -15.17
N ASN A 581 -20.58 19.25 -14.11
CA ASN A 581 -20.48 20.11 -12.93
C ASN A 581 -19.80 21.46 -13.25
N LEU A 582 -18.75 21.47 -14.07
CA LEU A 582 -18.12 22.70 -14.55
C LEU A 582 -19.11 23.59 -15.32
N ALA A 583 -20.03 23.00 -16.07
CA ALA A 583 -21.05 23.73 -16.83
C ALA A 583 -22.28 24.14 -16.00
N ALA A 584 -22.43 23.64 -14.76
CA ALA A 584 -23.65 23.79 -13.96
C ALA A 584 -23.82 25.17 -13.27
N HIS A 585 -22.75 25.98 -13.21
CA HIS A 585 -22.72 27.22 -12.42
C HIS A 585 -23.34 28.46 -13.12
N GLY A 586 -23.98 28.28 -14.28
CA GLY A 586 -24.67 29.34 -15.02
C GLY A 586 -23.73 30.51 -15.37
N ASP A 587 -24.20 31.75 -15.17
CA ASP A 587 -23.43 32.98 -15.41
C ASP A 587 -22.45 33.33 -14.27
N SER A 588 -22.35 32.50 -13.23
CA SER A 588 -21.50 32.76 -12.05
C SER A 588 -20.01 32.75 -12.42
N ASN A 589 -19.65 31.94 -13.42
CA ASN A 589 -18.30 31.86 -13.96
C ASN A 589 -18.31 31.53 -15.46
N SER A 590 -17.15 31.62 -16.11
CA SER A 590 -17.01 31.37 -17.55
C SER A 590 -16.77 29.90 -17.92
N ASN A 591 -16.93 28.95 -16.98
CA ASN A 591 -16.56 27.55 -17.20
C ASN A 591 -17.47 26.87 -18.22
N ASN A 592 -18.77 27.20 -18.24
CA ASN A 592 -19.71 26.66 -19.24
C ASN A 592 -19.24 27.00 -20.67
N ALA A 593 -18.86 28.26 -20.90
CA ALA A 593 -18.32 28.70 -22.17
C ALA A 593 -16.96 28.04 -22.48
N ALA A 594 -16.08 27.91 -21.48
CA ALA A 594 -14.78 27.26 -21.65
C ALA A 594 -14.92 25.79 -22.07
N VAL A 595 -15.82 25.03 -21.44
CA VAL A 595 -16.09 23.63 -21.80
C VAL A 595 -16.67 23.52 -23.22
N GLY A 596 -17.65 24.36 -23.56
CA GLY A 596 -18.27 24.30 -24.90
C GLY A 596 -17.35 24.74 -26.04
N GLN A 597 -16.34 25.55 -25.76
CA GLN A 597 -15.33 26.00 -26.74
C GLN A 597 -14.10 25.09 -26.82
N GLU A 598 -13.93 24.17 -25.85
CA GLU A 598 -12.81 23.24 -25.85
C GLU A 598 -12.91 22.28 -27.05
N ALA A 599 -11.82 22.15 -27.79
CA ALA A 599 -11.81 21.45 -29.07
C ALA A 599 -12.16 19.97 -28.93
N GLY A 600 -13.26 19.54 -29.56
CA GLY A 600 -13.72 18.16 -29.52
C GLY A 600 -14.55 17.79 -28.28
N ALA A 601 -14.85 18.74 -27.40
CA ALA A 601 -15.62 18.48 -26.18
C ALA A 601 -17.05 18.04 -26.49
N LEU A 602 -17.73 18.78 -27.36
CA LEU A 602 -19.13 18.51 -27.72
C LEU A 602 -19.25 17.19 -28.50
N GLU A 603 -18.36 16.93 -29.45
CA GLU A 603 -18.33 15.67 -30.20
C GLU A 603 -18.08 14.47 -29.29
N ALA A 604 -17.16 14.60 -28.32
CA ALA A 604 -16.90 13.56 -27.34
C ALA A 604 -18.15 13.29 -26.49
N LEU A 605 -18.80 14.32 -25.93
CA LEU A 605 -20.00 14.16 -25.13
C LEU A 605 -21.15 13.54 -25.93
N VAL A 606 -21.38 13.97 -27.17
CA VAL A 606 -22.38 13.38 -28.07
C VAL A 606 -22.07 11.92 -28.40
N GLN A 607 -20.78 11.56 -28.54
CA GLN A 607 -20.40 10.16 -28.71
C GLN A 607 -20.68 9.34 -27.43
N LEU A 608 -20.41 9.88 -26.25
CA LEU A 608 -20.60 9.21 -24.97
C LEU A 608 -22.08 8.95 -24.64
N THR A 609 -23.04 9.75 -25.14
CA THR A 609 -24.48 9.44 -24.98
C THR A 609 -24.90 8.15 -25.69
N ARG A 610 -24.03 7.58 -26.54
CA ARG A 610 -24.23 6.29 -27.22
C ARG A 610 -23.45 5.14 -26.56
N SER A 611 -22.81 5.37 -25.41
CA SER A 611 -22.09 4.34 -24.66
C SER A 611 -23.01 3.19 -24.26
N LEU A 612 -22.47 1.98 -24.07
CA LEU A 612 -23.24 0.86 -23.51
C LEU A 612 -23.46 0.99 -22.00
N HIS A 613 -22.62 1.77 -21.31
CA HIS A 613 -22.74 2.03 -19.87
C HIS A 613 -23.72 3.15 -19.57
N GLU A 614 -24.68 2.89 -18.69
CA GLU A 614 -25.75 3.83 -18.34
C GLU A 614 -25.22 5.10 -17.65
N GLY A 615 -24.32 4.96 -16.68
CA GLY A 615 -23.71 6.10 -15.98
C GLY A 615 -23.01 7.06 -16.94
N VAL A 616 -22.16 6.54 -17.84
CA VAL A 616 -21.53 7.34 -18.91
C VAL A 616 -22.55 8.10 -19.75
N ARG A 617 -23.63 7.44 -20.20
CA ARG A 617 -24.66 8.11 -21.02
C ARG A 617 -25.38 9.20 -20.25
N GLN A 618 -25.73 8.95 -18.99
CA GLN A 618 -26.44 9.88 -18.12
C GLN A 618 -25.61 11.14 -17.87
N GLU A 619 -24.35 10.98 -17.50
CA GLU A 619 -23.45 12.10 -17.21
C GLU A 619 -23.15 12.92 -18.47
N ALA A 620 -22.96 12.25 -19.63
CA ALA A 620 -22.77 12.95 -20.91
C ALA A 620 -24.01 13.76 -21.32
N ALA A 621 -25.21 13.20 -21.14
CA ALA A 621 -26.45 13.92 -21.40
C ALA A 621 -26.66 15.10 -20.43
N GLY A 622 -26.32 14.91 -19.15
CA GLY A 622 -26.31 15.97 -18.14
C GLY A 622 -25.35 17.12 -18.50
N ALA A 623 -24.15 16.81 -18.99
CA ALA A 623 -23.20 17.79 -19.46
C ALA A 623 -23.74 18.61 -20.65
N LEU A 624 -24.27 17.94 -21.68
CA LEU A 624 -24.88 18.62 -22.84
C LEU A 624 -26.07 19.49 -22.43
N TRP A 625 -26.87 19.06 -21.46
CA TRP A 625 -27.95 19.86 -20.91
C TRP A 625 -27.43 21.13 -20.24
N ASN A 626 -26.45 21.03 -19.35
CA ASN A 626 -25.87 22.20 -18.69
C ASN A 626 -25.21 23.16 -19.70
N LEU A 627 -24.52 22.64 -20.71
CA LEU A 627 -23.90 23.46 -21.75
C LEU A 627 -24.92 24.21 -22.62
N SER A 628 -26.14 23.67 -22.79
CA SER A 628 -27.19 24.29 -23.62
C SER A 628 -27.74 25.61 -23.08
N PHE A 629 -27.42 25.95 -21.84
CA PHE A 629 -27.77 27.24 -21.24
C PHE A 629 -26.95 28.41 -21.80
N ASP A 630 -25.79 28.18 -22.42
CA ASP A 630 -25.07 29.18 -23.23
C ASP A 630 -25.53 29.10 -24.69
N ASP A 631 -25.97 30.23 -25.25
CA ASP A 631 -26.52 30.29 -26.61
C ASP A 631 -25.49 29.88 -27.68
N ARG A 632 -24.20 30.17 -27.49
CA ARG A 632 -23.13 29.79 -28.44
C ARG A 632 -22.92 28.29 -28.43
N ASN A 633 -23.03 27.67 -27.27
CA ASN A 633 -22.91 26.23 -27.11
C ASN A 633 -24.10 25.49 -27.73
N ARG A 634 -25.33 26.06 -27.67
CA ARG A 634 -26.53 25.43 -28.24
C ARG A 634 -26.39 25.14 -29.74
N GLU A 635 -25.91 26.11 -30.50
CA GLU A 635 -25.69 25.95 -31.94
C GLU A 635 -24.61 24.90 -32.22
N ALA A 636 -23.50 24.94 -31.49
CA ALA A 636 -22.41 23.98 -31.63
C ALA A 636 -22.85 22.54 -31.25
N ILE A 637 -23.67 22.37 -30.20
CA ILE A 637 -24.25 21.08 -29.80
C ILE A 637 -25.15 20.52 -30.92
N ALA A 638 -25.96 21.38 -31.55
CA ALA A 638 -26.81 20.96 -32.66
C ALA A 638 -25.98 20.52 -33.88
N VAL A 639 -24.91 21.26 -34.21
CA VAL A 639 -23.98 20.92 -35.31
C VAL A 639 -23.25 19.60 -35.03
N ALA A 640 -22.88 19.32 -33.78
CA ALA A 640 -22.27 18.06 -33.37
C ALA A 640 -23.24 16.85 -33.38
N GLY A 641 -24.53 17.07 -33.65
CA GLY A 641 -25.55 16.00 -33.67
C GLY A 641 -26.14 15.67 -32.28
N GLY A 642 -25.97 16.55 -31.30
CA GLY A 642 -26.41 16.30 -29.92
C GLY A 642 -27.93 16.17 -29.76
N VAL A 643 -28.72 16.89 -30.57
CA VAL A 643 -30.19 16.80 -30.53
C VAL A 643 -30.66 15.39 -30.90
N GLU A 644 -30.17 14.83 -32.00
CA GLU A 644 -30.50 13.47 -32.43
C GLU A 644 -30.03 12.44 -31.39
N ALA A 645 -28.81 12.59 -30.87
CA ALA A 645 -28.25 11.68 -29.89
C ALA A 645 -29.04 11.65 -28.58
N LEU A 646 -29.50 12.81 -28.09
CA LEU A 646 -30.36 12.89 -26.92
C LEU A 646 -31.74 12.30 -27.19
N VAL A 647 -32.37 12.56 -28.35
CA VAL A 647 -33.65 11.94 -28.72
C VAL A 647 -33.56 10.41 -28.73
N ILE A 648 -32.51 9.85 -29.34
CA ILE A 648 -32.27 8.40 -29.36
C ILE A 648 -32.12 7.85 -27.94
N TYR A 649 -31.38 8.54 -27.08
CA TYR A 649 -31.21 8.16 -25.69
C TYR A 649 -32.56 8.11 -24.95
N LEU A 650 -33.40 9.14 -25.10
CA LEU A 650 -34.72 9.21 -24.47
C LEU A 650 -35.65 8.07 -24.87
N LEU A 651 -35.65 7.73 -26.16
CA LEU A 651 -36.47 6.65 -26.69
C LEU A 651 -36.01 5.27 -26.17
N ALA A 652 -34.75 5.16 -25.74
CA ALA A 652 -34.17 3.93 -25.19
C ALA A 652 -34.32 3.81 -23.67
N THR A 653 -34.65 4.88 -22.94
CA THR A 653 -34.75 4.90 -21.47
C THR A 653 -36.18 4.99 -20.95
N SER A 654 -36.56 4.18 -19.96
CA SER A 654 -37.87 4.23 -19.30
C SER A 654 -37.99 5.28 -18.17
N THR A 655 -36.95 6.08 -17.93
CA THR A 655 -36.86 7.12 -16.87
C THR A 655 -37.21 8.52 -17.41
N CYS A 656 -38.38 9.05 -17.03
CA CYS A 656 -39.10 10.05 -17.83
C CYS A 656 -39.28 11.45 -17.17
N SER A 657 -38.31 12.02 -16.43
CA SER A 657 -38.54 13.36 -15.78
C SER A 657 -37.45 14.42 -15.96
N LEU A 658 -36.16 14.11 -15.79
CA LEU A 658 -35.06 15.08 -16.01
C LEU A 658 -34.83 15.42 -17.49
N PHE A 659 -35.30 14.54 -18.34
CA PHE A 659 -34.80 14.29 -19.69
C PHE A 659 -35.64 14.95 -20.80
N MET A 660 -36.95 15.11 -20.57
CA MET A 660 -37.82 15.99 -21.37
C MET A 660 -37.38 17.46 -21.31
N ARG A 661 -36.74 17.89 -20.21
CA ARG A 661 -36.30 19.29 -20.02
C ARG A 661 -35.05 19.65 -20.83
N SER A 662 -34.17 18.69 -21.13
CA SER A 662 -32.95 18.90 -21.91
C SER A 662 -33.25 19.22 -23.38
N ILE A 663 -34.22 18.53 -23.97
CA ILE A 663 -34.71 18.84 -25.32
C ILE A 663 -35.45 20.18 -25.36
N VAL A 664 -36.23 20.51 -24.33
CA VAL A 664 -36.87 21.81 -24.21
C VAL A 664 -35.82 22.94 -24.13
N ALA A 665 -34.72 22.76 -23.39
CA ALA A 665 -33.63 23.72 -23.31
C ALA A 665 -32.88 23.93 -24.65
N LEU A 666 -32.74 22.88 -25.46
CA LEU A 666 -32.14 22.96 -26.80
C LEU A 666 -33.08 23.56 -27.86
N THR A 667 -34.40 23.59 -27.61
CA THR A 667 -35.41 24.05 -28.58
C THR A 667 -36.06 25.39 -28.23
N HIS A 668 -35.98 25.84 -26.97
CA HIS A 668 -36.58 27.10 -26.54
C HIS A 668 -35.57 28.25 -26.54
N ASN A 669 -35.77 29.16 -27.50
CA ASN A 669 -35.16 30.47 -27.51
C ASN A 669 -35.79 31.34 -26.41
N ARG A 670 -35.00 32.08 -25.63
CA ARG A 670 -35.38 32.80 -24.38
C ARG A 670 -36.34 34.00 -24.58
N ARG A 671 -37.19 33.99 -25.64
CA ARG A 671 -38.17 35.05 -25.94
C ARG A 671 -39.61 34.72 -25.53
N CYS A 672 -39.94 33.51 -25.10
CA CYS A 672 -41.35 33.13 -24.85
C CYS A 672 -41.72 32.91 -23.37
N CYS A 673 -40.87 33.24 -22.39
CA CYS A 673 -41.22 33.07 -20.96
C CYS A 673 -42.20 34.12 -20.40
N ASN A 674 -42.84 34.96 -21.23
CA ASN A 674 -43.80 35.96 -20.75
C ASN A 674 -45.26 35.74 -21.17
N GLU A 675 -45.62 34.66 -21.86
CA GLU A 675 -47.04 34.40 -22.15
C GLU A 675 -47.45 32.97 -21.82
N SER A 676 -48.25 32.88 -20.75
CA SER A 676 -49.00 31.72 -20.31
C SER A 676 -49.92 31.25 -21.44
N THR A 677 -49.62 30.13 -22.12
CA THR A 677 -50.66 29.37 -22.83
C THR A 677 -50.35 27.88 -22.90
N SER A 678 -51.33 27.10 -22.44
CA SER A 678 -51.43 25.65 -22.49
C SER A 678 -51.40 25.12 -23.92
N TYR A 679 -50.50 24.19 -24.23
CA TYR A 679 -50.66 23.28 -25.37
C TYR A 679 -50.33 21.84 -24.97
N ASN A 680 -51.37 21.00 -25.06
CA ASN A 680 -51.29 19.55 -25.06
C ASN A 680 -50.44 19.07 -26.25
N VAL A 681 -49.45 18.21 -26.00
CA VAL A 681 -48.80 17.42 -27.04
C VAL A 681 -49.35 16.00 -26.99
N ARG A 682 -50.05 15.60 -28.06
CA ARG A 682 -50.35 14.19 -28.36
C ARG A 682 -49.10 13.55 -28.98
N VAL A 683 -48.84 12.33 -28.52
CA VAL A 683 -47.76 11.37 -28.81
C VAL A 683 -47.23 11.41 -30.23
#